data_AF-A0A6I9NKK8-F1
#
_entry.id   AF-A0A6I9NKK8-F1
#
_cell.length_a   1.000
_cell.length_b   1.000
_cell.length_c   1.000
_cell.angle_alpha   90.00
_cell.angle_beta   90.00
_cell.angle_gamma   90.00
#
_symmetry.space_group_name_H-M   'P 1'
#
loop_
_entity.id
_entity.type
_entity.pdbx_description
1 polymer ?
#
loop_
_entity_poly.entity_id
_entity_poly.type
_entity_poly.pdbx_seq_one_letter_code
_entity_poly.pdbx_strand_id
1 'polypeptide(L)'
;MERKYFPDFGVLVPHPPSKPPEPKPPALSHRHRLAPVRTCSVNEQMGIYSDIITKHKFQSLTAGPGIKQRSQGRSIVRFCDPNATKVTTLKTPSDQGKHVAKQKPGPTSQQSQQSQQSQQSQTSYFPRGGDSPKVQIPYQTAPGQVPRKLEIERRRREYLKLDIEQLLAEQGIYSNLLMPTHQSSSDDHETTTDNPVSPYLSLEVFDNEDFECRNPGDWLALGIAEKSLEQKPIPAKALLPTDDEINSDEPQSSSLEYSWHLVAVLDYSKEKCQYLVQKVCQNSQLTDEKGRPILNEEHKKSKSPAGTTFWVPRIRLVFSAEDPRVFVKRIQFALRWQENTEALLLYHLSVDCMPTWKGTPSLDSHALQSIKRATLSAPGLGQKILEKCIGDLEKELKLDYERTMNRMRFDRVVMRNPEEFSHITLPQKGPEYVPQSGRVPVPTFPYEKYKTAFFFKSLLTKPEVIRVLSEISSECNKVANMRLFNVTSVKPLRLDEFEVIQAQMHTQVSLFLREGWMVSLSNCIRFHLLSFGPGTYNVDESHWEMYKMSKLYRLMAVVRYNLQDSMRHLVQASLLRLTLLLLTTCHSVLTCPQDLVWGDDLVTSPYKSERTPLFLLDLILDQTGVHYSTPLENFKTSMVNLFDKAILATYKVPQLDKFVMKKMFVAGDPLLESVNLWEPEVTALREKVSNAVMQGVIPLRAYAAEYEKYLDLHNLDIETLLK
;
A
#
# COMPACT_ATOMS: atom_id res chain seq x y z
N MET A 1 -75.43 45.71 2.87
CA MET A 1 -75.25 45.71 1.40
C MET A 1 -74.26 46.82 1.07
N GLU A 2 -73.06 46.46 0.63
CA GLU A 2 -72.18 47.32 -0.17
C GLU A 2 -70.97 46.49 -0.64
N ARG A 3 -70.51 46.78 -1.87
CA ARG A 3 -69.33 46.23 -2.53
C ARG A 3 -68.05 46.55 -1.74
N LYS A 4 -66.96 45.78 -1.94
CA LYS A 4 -65.59 46.30 -2.19
C LYS A 4 -64.53 45.19 -2.41
N TYR A 5 -63.78 45.40 -3.51
CA TYR A 5 -62.37 45.06 -3.82
C TYR A 5 -61.84 43.61 -3.79
N PHE A 6 -61.54 43.09 -4.99
CA PHE A 6 -60.44 42.16 -5.28
C PHE A 6 -59.36 42.93 -6.09
N PRO A 7 -58.06 42.68 -5.88
CA PRO A 7 -56.97 43.47 -6.47
C PRO A 7 -56.58 43.06 -7.90
N ASP A 8 -56.12 44.08 -8.64
CA ASP A 8 -55.73 44.16 -10.04
C ASP A 8 -54.69 43.13 -10.52
N PHE A 9 -54.95 42.57 -11.69
CA PHE A 9 -53.95 42.03 -12.61
C PHE A 9 -53.45 43.18 -13.51
N GLY A 10 -52.15 43.45 -13.47
CA GLY A 10 -51.50 44.53 -14.22
C GLY A 10 -51.68 44.40 -15.74
N VAL A 11 -52.22 45.47 -16.34
CA VAL A 11 -52.43 45.66 -17.78
C VAL A 11 -51.08 45.88 -18.49
N LEU A 12 -50.83 45.08 -19.53
CA LEU A 12 -49.75 45.29 -20.51
C LEU A 12 -50.07 46.50 -21.40
N VAL A 13 -49.30 47.58 -21.29
CA VAL A 13 -49.34 48.73 -22.20
C VAL A 13 -48.33 48.52 -23.33
N PRO A 14 -48.67 48.77 -24.61
CA PRO A 14 -47.74 48.63 -25.73
C PRO A 14 -46.72 49.79 -25.77
N HIS A 15 -45.42 49.47 -25.80
CA HIS A 15 -44.38 50.47 -26.07
C HIS A 15 -44.33 50.82 -27.57
N PRO A 16 -44.18 52.11 -27.95
CA PRO A 16 -44.02 52.53 -29.34
C PRO A 16 -42.62 52.17 -29.88
N PRO A 17 -42.46 51.98 -31.20
CA PRO A 17 -41.23 51.48 -31.80
C PRO A 17 -40.10 52.53 -31.73
N SER A 18 -39.02 52.18 -31.04
CA SER A 18 -37.77 52.94 -31.00
C SER A 18 -36.99 52.78 -32.31
N LYS A 19 -36.58 53.92 -32.91
CA LYS A 19 -35.77 54.03 -34.14
C LYS A 19 -34.47 53.21 -34.08
N PRO A 20 -33.96 52.70 -35.22
CA PRO A 20 -32.71 51.96 -35.27
C PRO A 20 -31.51 52.87 -34.96
N PRO A 21 -30.49 52.39 -34.22
CA PRO A 21 -29.30 53.19 -33.94
C PRO A 21 -28.32 53.20 -35.12
N GLU A 22 -27.75 54.37 -35.39
CA GLU A 22 -26.67 54.62 -36.35
C GLU A 22 -25.35 53.91 -35.97
N PRO A 23 -24.49 53.55 -36.95
CA PRO A 23 -23.26 52.81 -36.69
C PRO A 23 -22.18 53.74 -36.11
N LYS A 24 -21.55 53.33 -35.00
CA LYS A 24 -20.35 53.98 -34.46
C LYS A 24 -19.11 53.07 -34.55
N PRO A 25 -17.92 53.69 -34.74
CA PRO A 25 -16.68 53.06 -35.22
C PRO A 25 -15.93 52.25 -34.14
N PRO A 26 -14.92 51.44 -34.50
CA PRO A 26 -14.35 50.45 -33.61
C PRO A 26 -13.39 51.09 -32.59
N ALA A 27 -13.60 50.80 -31.31
CA ALA A 27 -12.68 51.21 -30.24
C ALA A 27 -12.27 50.01 -29.38
N LEU A 28 -10.99 49.67 -29.52
CA LEU A 28 -10.00 49.33 -28.50
C LEU A 28 -10.41 48.38 -27.36
N SER A 29 -9.76 47.22 -27.39
CA SER A 29 -9.76 46.15 -26.41
C SER A 29 -9.29 46.60 -25.02
N HIS A 30 -10.24 46.89 -24.12
CA HIS A 30 -9.98 46.81 -22.69
C HIS A 30 -10.13 45.37 -22.21
N ARG A 31 -8.98 44.78 -21.86
CA ARG A 31 -8.85 43.51 -21.14
C ARG A 31 -9.66 43.57 -19.84
N HIS A 32 -10.79 42.86 -19.78
CA HIS A 32 -11.34 42.43 -18.49
C HIS A 32 -10.68 41.11 -18.09
N ARG A 33 -10.04 41.14 -16.91
CA ARG A 33 -9.54 39.97 -16.18
C ARG A 33 -10.69 39.00 -15.95
N LEU A 34 -10.60 37.82 -16.54
CA LEU A 34 -11.34 36.65 -16.10
C LEU A 34 -10.75 36.16 -14.77
N ALA A 35 -11.62 35.71 -13.88
CA ALA A 35 -11.26 34.99 -12.67
C ALA A 35 -10.49 33.70 -13.01
N PRO A 36 -9.59 33.20 -12.14
CA PRO A 36 -8.76 32.04 -12.44
C PRO A 36 -9.63 30.80 -12.65
N VAL A 37 -9.62 30.30 -13.89
CA VAL A 37 -10.09 28.96 -14.25
C VAL A 37 -9.27 27.98 -13.43
N ARG A 38 -9.95 27.11 -12.66
CA ARG A 38 -9.31 25.95 -12.03
C ARG A 38 -8.53 25.22 -13.12
N THR A 39 -7.21 25.22 -12.99
CA THR A 39 -6.31 24.45 -13.84
C THR A 39 -6.66 22.98 -13.68
N CYS A 40 -7.40 22.45 -14.65
CA CYS A 40 -7.46 21.02 -14.89
C CYS A 40 -6.05 20.62 -15.32
N SER A 41 -5.39 19.79 -14.52
CA SER A 41 -4.02 19.32 -14.76
C SER A 41 -3.94 18.68 -16.14
N VAL A 42 -3.26 19.35 -17.06
CA VAL A 42 -2.77 18.75 -18.30
C VAL A 42 -1.78 17.68 -17.87
N ASN A 43 -2.08 16.42 -18.20
CA ASN A 43 -1.16 15.30 -18.02
C ASN A 43 0.07 15.53 -18.91
N GLU A 44 1.08 16.18 -18.34
CA GLU A 44 2.45 16.14 -18.85
C GLU A 44 3.03 14.73 -18.60
N GLN A 45 3.83 14.27 -19.56
CA GLN A 45 4.35 12.91 -19.62
C GLN A 45 5.06 12.50 -18.32
N MET A 46 4.52 11.47 -17.67
CA MET A 46 5.13 10.82 -16.51
C MET A 46 6.40 10.08 -16.94
N GLY A 47 7.55 10.60 -16.51
CA GLY A 47 8.80 9.84 -16.46
C GLY A 47 8.71 8.66 -15.49
N ILE A 48 9.62 7.71 -15.61
CA ILE A 48 9.61 6.43 -14.89
C ILE A 48 9.71 6.65 -13.38
N TYR A 49 8.62 6.41 -12.64
CA TYR A 49 8.59 6.31 -11.19
C TYR A 49 8.62 4.83 -10.79
N SER A 50 9.73 4.34 -10.25
CA SER A 50 9.74 3.11 -9.47
C SER A 50 9.29 3.45 -8.05
N ASP A 51 7.98 3.34 -7.81
CA ASP A 51 7.32 3.09 -6.51
C ASP A 51 5.80 3.36 -6.70
N ILE A 52 5.11 2.48 -7.41
CA ILE A 52 3.64 2.42 -7.40
C ILE A 52 3.24 1.14 -6.66
N ILE A 53 2.92 1.31 -5.38
CA ILE A 53 2.08 0.39 -4.62
C ILE A 53 0.79 1.14 -4.34
N THR A 54 -0.28 0.82 -5.07
CA THR A 54 -1.64 0.79 -4.51
C THR A 54 -2.54 -0.07 -5.37
N LYS A 55 -3.08 -1.12 -4.75
CA LYS A 55 -4.21 -1.93 -5.22
C LYS A 55 -5.47 -1.08 -5.20
N HIS A 56 -6.13 -0.88 -6.33
CA HIS A 56 -7.57 -0.61 -6.32
C HIS A 56 -8.31 -1.94 -6.10
N LYS A 57 -9.02 -2.06 -4.98
CA LYS A 57 -9.93 -3.18 -4.72
C LYS A 57 -11.22 -2.97 -5.52
N PHE A 58 -11.43 -3.76 -6.57
CA PHE A 58 -12.78 -4.17 -6.93
C PHE A 58 -13.13 -5.38 -6.05
N GLN A 59 -14.22 -5.30 -5.31
CA GLN A 59 -14.79 -6.44 -4.58
C GLN A 59 -15.19 -7.51 -5.60
N SER A 60 -14.49 -8.63 -5.58
CA SER A 60 -14.99 -9.92 -6.07
C SER A 60 -15.00 -10.86 -4.87
N LEU A 61 -16.19 -11.39 -4.58
CA LEU A 61 -16.43 -12.42 -3.57
C LEU A 61 -15.72 -13.70 -4.02
N THR A 62 -14.62 -14.07 -3.37
CA THR A 62 -14.21 -15.45 -3.05
C THR A 62 -12.89 -15.41 -2.27
N ALA A 63 -12.88 -16.01 -1.08
CA ALA A 63 -11.78 -15.98 -0.12
C ALA A 63 -10.80 -17.15 -0.32
N GLY A 64 -9.51 -16.88 -0.14
CA GLY A 64 -8.41 -17.85 0.01
C GLY A 64 -7.16 -17.17 0.62
N PRO A 65 -6.33 -17.87 1.41
CA PRO A 65 -5.44 -17.26 2.40
C PRO A 65 -4.13 -16.71 1.82
N GLY A 66 -3.69 -15.57 2.35
CA GLY A 66 -2.53 -14.81 1.90
C GLY A 66 -1.22 -15.14 2.61
N ILE A 67 -0.11 -15.11 1.85
CA ILE A 67 1.27 -15.14 2.36
C ILE A 67 1.92 -13.77 2.06
N LYS A 68 2.60 -13.24 3.09
CA LYS A 68 3.35 -11.97 3.11
C LYS A 68 4.65 -12.10 2.30
N GLN A 69 4.90 -11.20 1.36
CA GLN A 69 6.18 -11.06 0.64
C GLN A 69 6.94 -9.84 1.20
N ARG A 70 8.16 -10.07 1.70
CA ARG A 70 9.13 -9.08 2.15
C ARG A 70 9.97 -8.64 0.94
N SER A 71 10.15 -7.34 0.76
CA SER A 71 11.04 -6.73 -0.22
C SER A 71 12.33 -6.24 0.45
N GLN A 72 13.49 -6.68 -0.05
CA GLN A 72 14.76 -5.96 0.02
C GLN A 72 15.45 -6.08 -1.34
N GLY A 73 16.09 -5.01 -1.78
CA GLY A 73 16.45 -4.79 -3.18
C GLY A 73 17.94 -4.63 -3.50
N ARG A 74 18.15 -4.29 -4.78
CA ARG A 74 19.27 -3.63 -5.48
C ARG A 74 20.63 -4.33 -5.61
N SER A 75 21.07 -4.45 -6.87
CA SER A 75 22.40 -3.97 -7.33
C SER A 75 22.41 -3.78 -8.86
N ILE A 76 22.69 -2.55 -9.35
CA ILE A 76 23.90 -2.14 -10.09
C ILE A 76 24.14 -2.91 -11.40
N VAL A 77 23.87 -2.24 -12.53
CA VAL A 77 24.47 -2.56 -13.83
C VAL A 77 25.21 -1.32 -14.34
N ARG A 78 26.53 -1.46 -14.48
CA ARG A 78 27.40 -0.59 -15.27
C ARG A 78 27.10 -0.88 -16.74
N PHE A 79 26.85 0.15 -17.54
CA PHE A 79 27.08 0.07 -18.98
C PHE A 79 28.37 0.82 -19.30
N CYS A 80 29.35 0.07 -19.80
CA CYS A 80 30.40 0.59 -20.65
C CYS A 80 29.76 0.95 -21.98
N ASP A 81 30.08 2.12 -22.53
CA ASP A 81 30.05 2.33 -23.97
C ASP A 81 31.40 2.92 -24.42
N PRO A 82 31.94 2.43 -25.55
CA PRO A 82 33.19 2.90 -26.12
C PRO A 82 32.91 4.12 -26.99
N ASN A 83 33.72 5.17 -26.85
CA ASN A 83 34.35 5.83 -27.99
C ASN A 83 35.24 6.99 -27.51
N ALA A 84 36.50 6.88 -27.89
CA ALA A 84 37.54 7.85 -27.63
C ALA A 84 37.37 9.08 -28.52
N THR A 85 37.60 10.27 -27.96
CA THR A 85 38.24 11.36 -28.70
C THR A 85 39.05 12.22 -27.72
N LYS A 86 40.36 12.28 -27.96
CA LYS A 86 41.37 12.98 -27.18
C LYS A 86 41.30 14.49 -27.44
N VAL A 87 41.30 15.33 -26.39
CA VAL A 87 41.97 16.65 -26.38
C VAL A 87 42.47 16.99 -24.96
N THR A 88 43.79 16.83 -24.78
CA THR A 88 44.80 17.78 -24.29
C THR A 88 44.48 18.74 -23.11
N THR A 89 45.04 18.38 -21.95
CA THR A 89 45.90 19.19 -21.05
C THR A 89 45.41 20.55 -20.53
N LEU A 90 45.24 20.66 -19.20
CA LEU A 90 45.62 21.86 -18.43
C LEU A 90 45.94 21.49 -16.98
N LYS A 91 47.12 21.91 -16.55
CA LYS A 91 47.79 21.63 -15.28
C LYS A 91 47.22 22.51 -14.16
N THR A 92 47.04 21.91 -12.98
CA THR A 92 46.95 22.62 -11.69
C THR A 92 48.28 23.30 -11.35
N PRO A 93 48.26 24.48 -10.71
CA PRO A 93 49.33 24.90 -9.82
C PRO A 93 48.93 24.60 -8.37
N SER A 94 49.78 23.84 -7.71
CA SER A 94 49.92 23.82 -6.25
C SER A 94 50.52 25.14 -5.78
N ASP A 95 50.26 25.43 -4.50
CA ASP A 95 50.88 26.45 -3.65
C ASP A 95 50.08 27.75 -3.49
N GLN A 96 49.38 27.84 -2.35
CA GLN A 96 49.82 28.72 -1.25
C GLN A 96 48.92 28.52 -0.03
N GLY A 97 49.44 27.77 0.94
CA GLY A 97 49.07 27.95 2.34
C GLY A 97 50.10 28.84 3.01
N LYS A 98 49.67 29.99 3.53
CA LYS A 98 50.03 30.57 4.85
C LYS A 98 49.57 32.04 4.94
N HIS A 99 49.24 32.44 6.17
CA HIS A 99 48.68 33.73 6.64
C HIS A 99 47.15 33.81 6.45
N VAL A 100 46.30 33.89 7.48
CA VAL A 100 46.41 34.63 8.74
C VAL A 100 45.65 33.89 9.85
N ALA A 101 46.36 33.50 10.90
CA ALA A 101 45.80 33.33 12.24
C ALA A 101 45.72 34.72 12.89
N LYS A 102 44.50 35.24 13.11
CA LYS A 102 44.12 36.22 14.14
C LYS A 102 42.67 36.66 13.90
N GLN A 103 41.71 35.91 14.44
CA GLN A 103 40.43 36.47 14.88
C GLN A 103 40.02 35.76 16.18
N LYS A 104 39.85 36.54 17.25
CA LYS A 104 39.27 36.07 18.51
C LYS A 104 37.79 35.71 18.25
N PRO A 105 37.25 34.61 18.81
CA PRO A 105 35.82 34.33 18.74
C PRO A 105 35.05 35.33 19.61
N GLY A 106 33.99 35.92 19.04
CA GLY A 106 32.99 36.69 19.77
C GLY A 106 32.07 35.81 20.63
N PRO A 107 31.23 36.40 21.49
CA PRO A 107 30.49 35.68 22.55
C PRO A 107 29.39 34.73 22.03
N THR A 108 29.13 34.67 20.72
CA THR A 108 28.09 33.82 20.12
C THR A 108 28.51 32.34 19.98
N SER A 109 29.79 32.01 20.19
CA SER A 109 30.27 30.63 20.07
C SER A 109 30.04 29.76 21.32
N GLN A 110 29.72 30.35 22.48
CA GLN A 110 29.49 29.57 23.72
C GLN A 110 28.07 29.01 23.82
N GLN A 111 27.04 29.73 23.35
CA GLN A 111 25.66 29.20 23.28
C GLN A 111 25.52 28.08 22.24
N SER A 112 26.31 28.13 21.16
CA SER A 112 26.37 27.09 20.13
C SER A 112 27.04 25.79 20.64
N GLN A 113 27.91 25.88 21.65
CA GLN A 113 28.60 24.71 22.22
C GLN A 113 27.77 24.02 23.31
N GLN A 114 26.99 24.78 24.11
CA GLN A 114 26.06 24.18 25.08
C GLN A 114 24.88 23.47 24.42
N SER A 115 24.37 23.98 23.29
CA SER A 115 23.33 23.33 22.48
C SER A 115 23.83 22.10 21.70
N GLN A 116 25.14 22.00 21.44
CA GLN A 116 25.75 20.81 20.84
C GLN A 116 26.04 19.69 21.85
N GLN A 117 26.32 20.02 23.12
CA GLN A 117 26.54 19.01 24.16
C GLN A 117 25.24 18.31 24.60
N SER A 118 24.10 19.01 24.64
CA SER A 118 22.79 18.41 24.96
C SER A 118 22.22 17.54 23.82
N GLN A 119 22.55 17.83 22.56
CA GLN A 119 22.16 17.00 21.41
C GLN A 119 22.96 15.69 21.30
N GLN A 120 24.21 15.63 21.75
CA GLN A 120 25.02 14.40 21.65
C GLN A 120 24.42 13.24 22.47
N SER A 121 23.84 13.51 23.63
CA SER A 121 23.18 12.52 24.50
C SER A 121 21.85 11.96 23.94
N GLN A 122 21.13 12.69 23.10
CA GLN A 122 19.84 12.24 22.52
C GLN A 122 19.99 11.40 21.24
N THR A 123 21.14 11.46 20.57
CA THR A 123 21.37 10.82 19.27
C THR A 123 21.52 9.30 19.29
N SER A 124 21.62 8.66 20.46
CA SER A 124 21.69 7.20 20.59
C SER A 124 20.31 6.53 20.62
N TYR A 125 19.30 7.20 21.19
CA TYR A 125 17.96 6.66 21.44
C TYR A 125 17.11 6.63 20.16
N PHE A 126 17.14 7.70 19.35
CA PHE A 126 16.43 7.78 18.07
C PHE A 126 17.28 7.28 16.89
N PRO A 127 16.68 6.75 15.81
CA PRO A 127 17.39 6.34 14.61
C PRO A 127 17.94 7.55 13.84
N ARG A 128 19.11 7.40 13.21
CA ARG A 128 19.64 8.41 12.28
C ARG A 128 18.72 8.51 11.06
N GLY A 129 17.94 9.59 10.98
CA GLY A 129 16.95 9.81 9.92
C GLY A 129 15.49 9.58 10.35
N GLY A 130 15.22 9.28 11.63
CA GLY A 130 13.86 9.15 12.16
C GLY A 130 13.00 10.41 12.03
N ASP A 131 13.65 11.55 11.88
CA ASP A 131 13.05 12.87 11.67
C ASP A 131 13.22 13.38 10.23
N SER A 132 13.48 12.49 9.27
CA SER A 132 13.64 12.87 7.85
C SER A 132 12.29 13.09 7.15
N PRO A 133 12.00 14.28 6.59
CA PRO A 133 10.74 14.54 5.89
C PRO A 133 10.57 13.73 4.60
N LYS A 134 9.32 13.44 4.24
CA LYS A 134 8.99 12.80 2.96
C LYS A 134 9.14 13.82 1.83
N VAL A 135 9.84 13.43 0.76
CA VAL A 135 10.03 14.26 -0.44
C VAL A 135 9.71 13.45 -1.69
N GLN A 136 8.97 14.07 -2.61
CA GLN A 136 8.62 13.49 -3.91
C GLN A 136 9.59 14.04 -4.97
N ILE A 137 10.87 13.67 -4.87
CA ILE A 137 11.94 14.06 -5.80
C ILE A 137 12.64 12.80 -6.30
N PRO A 138 12.98 12.67 -7.60
CA PRO A 138 13.72 11.54 -8.13
C PRO A 138 15.00 11.23 -7.35
N TYR A 139 15.35 9.95 -7.22
CA TYR A 139 16.59 9.53 -6.55
C TYR A 139 17.85 9.98 -7.30
N GLN A 140 17.77 10.08 -8.64
CA GLN A 140 18.83 10.61 -9.48
C GLN A 140 18.45 12.03 -9.89
N THR A 141 19.29 13.00 -9.55
CA THR A 141 19.04 14.42 -9.80
C THR A 141 19.75 14.85 -11.08
N ALA A 142 19.02 15.50 -12.00
CA ALA A 142 19.62 16.08 -13.21
C ALA A 142 20.52 17.28 -12.84
N PRO A 143 21.58 17.58 -13.62
CA PRO A 143 22.41 18.76 -13.40
C PRO A 143 21.56 20.04 -13.34
N GLY A 144 21.75 20.85 -12.28
CA GLY A 144 21.00 22.08 -12.04
C GLY A 144 19.75 21.95 -11.15
N GLN A 145 19.29 20.72 -10.86
CA GLN A 145 18.22 20.50 -9.88
C GLN A 145 18.76 20.25 -8.47
N VAL A 146 17.95 20.57 -7.45
CA VAL A 146 18.32 20.40 -6.03
C VAL A 146 18.41 18.91 -5.69
N PRO A 147 19.54 18.41 -5.18
CA PRO A 147 19.67 17.01 -4.77
C PRO A 147 18.65 16.63 -3.69
N ARG A 148 18.07 15.43 -3.80
CA ARG A 148 17.04 14.93 -2.85
C ARG A 148 17.47 15.04 -1.38
N LYS A 149 18.73 14.70 -1.05
CA LYS A 149 19.27 14.80 0.32
C LYS A 149 19.27 16.23 0.85
N LEU A 150 19.57 17.21 -0.02
CA LEU A 150 19.59 18.62 0.35
C LEU A 150 18.17 19.13 0.61
N GLU A 151 17.19 18.72 -0.18
CA GLU A 151 15.78 19.06 0.04
C GLU A 151 15.24 18.49 1.36
N ILE A 152 15.55 17.22 1.67
CA ILE A 152 15.17 16.59 2.95
C ILE A 152 15.70 17.41 4.12
N GLU A 153 16.98 17.79 4.06
CA GLU A 153 17.62 18.58 5.12
C GLU A 153 17.08 20.02 5.20
N ARG A 154 16.72 20.65 4.07
CA ARG A 154 16.05 21.96 4.04
C ARG A 154 14.70 21.92 4.75
N ARG A 155 13.85 20.94 4.41
CA ARG A 155 12.55 20.77 5.05
C ARG A 155 12.67 20.41 6.52
N ARG A 156 13.62 19.55 6.88
CA ARG A 156 13.89 19.20 8.28
C ARG A 156 14.20 20.45 9.10
N ARG A 157 15.08 21.33 8.60
CA ARG A 157 15.40 22.62 9.25
C ARG A 157 14.23 23.58 9.27
N GLU A 158 13.37 23.57 8.26
CA GLU A 158 12.16 24.39 8.25
C GLU A 158 11.18 23.92 9.33
N TYR A 159 10.89 22.62 9.41
CA TYR A 159 9.96 22.06 10.38
C TYR A 159 10.46 22.26 11.82
N LEU A 160 11.76 22.09 12.07
CA LEU A 160 12.37 22.33 13.38
C LEU A 160 12.28 23.78 13.87
N LYS A 161 12.07 24.76 12.98
CA LYS A 161 11.89 26.17 13.36
C LYS A 161 10.46 26.50 13.78
N LEU A 162 9.50 25.64 13.43
CA LEU A 162 8.09 25.87 13.68
C LEU A 162 7.71 25.26 15.03
N ASP A 163 7.04 26.05 15.86
CA ASP A 163 6.47 25.54 17.09
C ASP A 163 4.97 25.23 16.91
N ILE A 164 4.58 24.01 17.26
CA ILE A 164 3.21 23.54 17.06
C ILE A 164 2.23 24.27 17.97
N GLU A 165 2.65 24.59 19.20
CA GLU A 165 1.81 25.27 20.18
C GLU A 165 1.48 26.69 19.73
N GLN A 166 2.48 27.42 19.20
CA GLN A 166 2.27 28.73 18.61
C GLN A 166 1.33 28.67 17.39
N LEU A 167 1.53 27.70 16.48
CA LEU A 167 0.69 27.56 15.29
C LEU A 167 -0.77 27.20 15.63
N LEU A 168 -0.99 26.42 16.69
CA LEU A 168 -2.33 26.12 17.20
C LEU A 168 -2.98 27.37 17.83
N ALA A 169 -2.23 28.11 18.63
CA ALA A 169 -2.69 29.36 19.26
C ALA A 169 -3.06 30.43 18.21
N GLU A 170 -2.29 30.56 17.12
CA GLU A 170 -2.59 31.45 15.99
C GLU A 170 -3.92 31.11 15.30
N GLN A 171 -4.39 29.87 15.40
CA GLN A 171 -5.70 29.42 14.90
C GLN A 171 -6.80 29.41 15.98
N GLY A 172 -6.49 29.86 17.20
CA GLY A 172 -7.41 29.83 18.34
C GLY A 172 -7.70 28.42 18.88
N ILE A 173 -6.80 27.46 18.65
CA ILE A 173 -6.97 26.06 19.08
C ILE A 173 -6.19 25.85 20.38
N TYR A 174 -6.90 25.49 21.45
CA TYR A 174 -6.36 25.26 22.78
C TYR A 174 -6.43 23.77 23.16
N SER A 175 -5.57 23.32 24.09
CA SER A 175 -5.46 21.90 24.49
C SER A 175 -6.77 21.28 24.99
N ASN A 176 -7.63 22.07 25.63
CA ASN A 176 -8.94 21.62 26.13
C ASN A 176 -9.89 21.17 25.01
N LEU A 177 -9.82 21.77 23.81
CA LEU A 177 -10.64 21.37 22.67
C LEU A 177 -10.23 20.02 22.07
N LEU A 178 -9.01 19.57 22.37
CA LEU A 178 -8.46 18.33 21.83
C LEU A 178 -8.71 17.13 22.75
N MET A 179 -9.12 17.36 24.00
CA MET A 179 -9.37 16.32 24.99
C MET A 179 -10.85 15.94 25.05
N PRO A 180 -11.21 14.69 25.38
CA PRO A 180 -12.58 14.30 25.59
C PRO A 180 -13.17 15.09 26.77
N THR A 181 -14.27 15.79 26.56
CA THR A 181 -15.05 16.43 27.61
C THR A 181 -15.77 15.36 28.41
N HIS A 182 -15.31 15.08 29.64
CA HIS A 182 -16.08 14.28 30.58
C HIS A 182 -17.23 15.13 31.10
N GLN A 183 -18.46 14.85 30.67
CA GLN A 183 -19.66 15.38 31.32
C GLN A 183 -19.69 14.82 32.74
N SER A 184 -19.39 15.65 33.73
CA SER A 184 -19.63 15.30 35.12
C SER A 184 -21.13 15.06 35.28
N SER A 185 -21.50 13.86 35.73
CA SER A 185 -22.86 13.46 36.05
C SER A 185 -23.36 14.22 37.29
N SER A 186 -23.62 15.51 37.14
CA SER A 186 -24.47 16.27 38.04
C SER A 186 -25.75 16.58 37.27
N ASP A 187 -26.77 15.75 37.52
CA ASP A 187 -28.17 15.95 37.15
C ASP A 187 -28.75 17.16 37.91
N ASP A 188 -28.17 18.35 37.73
CA ASP A 188 -28.80 19.59 38.13
C ASP A 188 -29.33 20.28 36.87
N HIS A 189 -30.62 20.02 36.63
CA HIS A 189 -31.44 20.75 35.68
C HIS A 189 -31.54 22.24 36.08
N GLU A 190 -30.52 23.03 35.80
CA GLU A 190 -30.67 24.48 35.64
C GLU A 190 -30.52 24.83 34.17
N THR A 191 -31.65 24.93 33.49
CA THR A 191 -31.81 25.54 32.18
C THR A 191 -31.40 27.01 32.24
N THR A 192 -30.10 27.27 32.11
CA THR A 192 -29.63 28.59 31.70
C THR A 192 -29.32 28.49 30.21
N THR A 193 -30.19 29.11 29.41
CA THR A 193 -30.32 29.01 27.94
C THR A 193 -29.13 29.52 27.10
N ASP A 194 -27.97 29.82 27.72
CA ASP A 194 -26.90 30.61 27.08
C ASP A 194 -25.56 29.89 26.88
N ASN A 195 -25.43 28.59 27.19
CA ASN A 195 -24.18 27.86 26.93
C ASN A 195 -24.25 27.01 25.65
N PRO A 196 -23.31 27.17 24.70
CA PRO A 196 -23.20 26.27 23.56
C PRO A 196 -22.95 24.85 24.08
N VAL A 197 -23.72 23.90 23.57
CA VAL A 197 -23.61 22.47 23.92
C VAL A 197 -22.16 22.04 23.77
N SER A 198 -21.52 21.62 24.87
CA SER A 198 -20.16 21.09 24.83
C SER A 198 -20.07 19.94 23.82
N PRO A 199 -18.98 19.84 23.03
CA PRO A 199 -18.82 18.75 22.07
C PRO A 199 -18.99 17.39 22.74
N TYR A 200 -19.85 16.55 22.17
CA TYR A 200 -20.21 15.24 22.73
C TYR A 200 -19.69 14.08 21.88
N LEU A 201 -19.39 14.32 20.59
CA LEU A 201 -18.71 13.35 19.74
C LEU A 201 -17.21 13.40 20.02
N SER A 202 -16.52 12.28 19.79
CA SER A 202 -15.07 12.22 19.93
C SER A 202 -14.38 12.81 18.70
N LEU A 203 -13.45 13.74 18.89
CA LEU A 203 -12.68 14.38 17.81
C LEU A 203 -11.93 13.37 16.92
N GLU A 204 -11.52 12.24 17.51
CA GLU A 204 -10.79 11.16 16.84
C GLU A 204 -11.55 10.57 15.64
N VAL A 205 -12.89 10.63 15.63
CA VAL A 205 -13.74 10.15 14.53
C VAL A 205 -13.66 11.04 13.29
N PHE A 206 -13.28 12.31 13.47
CA PHE A 206 -13.23 13.33 12.43
C PHE A 206 -11.83 13.55 11.86
N ASP A 207 -10.91 12.64 12.19
CA ASP A 207 -9.55 12.68 11.69
C ASP A 207 -9.49 12.38 10.19
N ASN A 208 -8.96 13.31 9.40
CA ASN A 208 -8.87 13.19 7.95
C ASN A 208 -7.46 12.71 7.51
N GLU A 209 -7.39 11.46 7.05
CA GLU A 209 -6.16 10.83 6.57
C GLU A 209 -5.62 11.45 5.27
N ASP A 210 -6.37 12.27 4.52
CA ASP A 210 -5.85 12.95 3.31
C ASP A 210 -4.73 13.96 3.62
N PHE A 211 -4.66 14.43 4.87
CA PHE A 211 -3.55 15.27 5.35
C PHE A 211 -2.30 14.45 5.72
N GLU A 212 -2.38 13.12 5.71
CA GLU A 212 -1.30 12.23 6.14
C GLU A 212 -0.25 12.07 5.03
N CYS A 213 1.03 12.25 5.39
CA CYS A 213 2.10 12.11 4.40
C CYS A 213 2.65 10.67 4.30
N ARG A 214 2.40 9.82 5.30
CA ARG A 214 2.89 8.43 5.41
C ARG A 214 1.87 7.55 6.10
N ASN A 215 1.71 6.31 5.65
CA ASN A 215 0.89 5.35 6.40
C ASN A 215 1.58 4.94 7.72
N PRO A 216 0.88 4.36 8.70
CA PRO A 216 1.48 3.96 9.98
C PRO A 216 2.69 3.02 9.85
N GLY A 217 2.68 2.11 8.86
CA GLY A 217 3.82 1.22 8.59
C GLY A 217 5.05 1.95 8.05
N ASP A 218 4.84 2.94 7.17
CA ASP A 218 5.89 3.81 6.63
C ASP A 218 6.50 4.68 7.73
N TRP A 219 5.68 5.14 8.70
CA TRP A 219 6.16 5.82 9.88
C TRP A 219 7.08 4.92 10.69
N LEU A 220 6.58 3.75 11.12
CA LEU A 220 7.35 2.76 11.91
C LEU A 220 8.63 2.29 11.20
N ALA A 221 8.63 2.22 9.87
CA ALA A 221 9.79 1.86 9.08
C ALA A 221 10.97 2.84 9.20
N LEU A 222 10.72 4.12 9.57
CA LEU A 222 11.81 5.08 9.88
C LEU A 222 12.64 4.64 11.10
N GLY A 223 12.09 3.76 11.95
CA GLY A 223 12.74 3.12 13.09
C GLY A 223 13.76 2.04 12.74
N ILE A 224 13.72 1.51 11.51
CA ILE A 224 14.51 0.35 11.09
C ILE A 224 15.80 0.83 10.41
N ALA A 225 16.95 0.70 11.06
CA ALA A 225 18.24 0.97 10.41
C ALA A 225 18.65 -0.22 9.53
N GLU A 226 19.15 0.03 8.31
CA GLU A 226 19.50 -0.96 7.25
C GLU A 226 20.44 -2.11 7.70
N LYS A 227 20.98 -2.09 8.93
CA LYS A 227 21.95 -3.06 9.44
C LYS A 227 21.67 -3.59 10.86
N SER A 228 20.54 -3.23 11.49
CA SER A 228 20.20 -3.72 12.84
C SER A 228 18.84 -4.42 12.86
N LEU A 229 18.76 -5.54 13.61
CA LEU A 229 17.50 -6.24 13.91
C LEU A 229 16.64 -5.50 14.95
N GLU A 230 17.19 -4.48 15.62
CA GLU A 230 16.49 -3.67 16.61
C GLU A 230 15.79 -2.46 15.95
N GLN A 231 14.48 -2.36 16.16
CA GLN A 231 13.66 -1.22 15.79
C GLN A 231 13.83 -0.11 16.84
N LYS A 232 14.32 1.06 16.42
CA LYS A 232 14.43 2.22 17.31
C LYS A 232 13.13 3.04 17.31
N PRO A 233 12.78 3.69 18.43
CA PRO A 233 11.61 4.55 18.50
C PRO A 233 11.74 5.77 17.59
N ILE A 234 10.62 6.36 17.17
CA ILE A 234 10.60 7.52 16.26
C ILE A 234 10.29 8.80 17.05
N PRO A 235 11.01 9.91 16.81
CA PRO A 235 10.78 11.16 17.54
C PRO A 235 9.49 11.87 17.09
N ALA A 236 8.64 12.24 18.04
CA ALA A 236 7.39 12.98 17.83
C ALA A 236 7.09 13.90 19.02
N LYS A 237 6.09 14.79 18.90
CA LYS A 237 5.44 15.44 20.05
C LYS A 237 4.02 14.91 20.21
N ALA A 238 3.58 14.67 21.44
CA ALA A 238 2.21 14.26 21.73
C ALA A 238 1.60 15.11 22.84
N LEU A 239 0.30 15.38 22.74
CA LEU A 239 -0.46 16.03 23.81
C LEU A 239 -0.73 15.01 24.91
N LEU A 240 -0.12 15.21 26.09
CA LEU A 240 -0.16 14.29 27.22
C LEU A 240 -0.38 15.07 28.53
N PRO A 241 -0.85 14.41 29.62
CA PRO A 241 -0.97 15.04 30.93
C PRO A 241 0.39 15.57 31.42
N THR A 242 0.42 16.71 32.10
CA THR A 242 1.66 17.29 32.65
C THR A 242 2.23 16.43 33.79
N ASP A 243 1.38 15.89 34.67
CA ASP A 243 1.79 15.02 35.76
C ASP A 243 1.80 13.54 35.36
N ASP A 244 2.86 12.81 35.75
CA ASP A 244 3.03 11.38 35.47
C ASP A 244 2.30 10.47 36.49
N GLU A 245 1.83 11.03 37.61
CA GLU A 245 1.11 10.31 38.67
C GLU A 245 -0.40 10.26 38.40
N ILE A 246 -0.82 9.33 37.55
CA ILE A 246 -2.21 8.91 37.50
C ILE A 246 -2.41 7.93 38.68
N ASN A 247 -2.73 8.45 39.86
CA ASN A 247 -3.23 7.61 40.95
C ASN A 247 -4.59 7.04 40.51
N SER A 248 -4.67 5.71 40.35
CA SER A 248 -5.85 5.00 39.84
C SER A 248 -7.03 4.97 40.81
N ASP A 249 -6.91 5.57 41.99
CA ASP A 249 -7.87 5.44 43.08
C ASP A 249 -8.27 6.81 43.65
N GLU A 250 -8.91 7.69 42.86
CA GLU A 250 -9.89 8.66 43.39
C GLU A 250 -10.63 9.41 42.25
N PRO A 251 -11.97 9.29 42.14
CA PRO A 251 -12.76 9.96 41.13
C PRO A 251 -13.33 11.27 41.71
N GLN A 252 -12.52 12.30 41.92
CA GLN A 252 -12.99 13.69 41.94
C GLN A 252 -11.84 14.71 42.05
N SER A 253 -11.89 15.71 41.17
CA SER A 253 -11.27 17.04 41.30
C SER A 253 -9.75 17.21 41.13
N SER A 254 -9.29 17.28 39.88
CA SER A 254 -8.58 18.46 39.36
C SER A 254 -8.43 18.32 37.85
N SER A 255 -8.72 19.37 37.09
CA SER A 255 -8.51 19.43 35.64
C SER A 255 -7.05 19.10 35.31
N LEU A 256 -6.75 17.86 34.89
CA LEU A 256 -5.41 17.50 34.42
C LEU A 256 -5.02 18.48 33.31
N GLU A 257 -3.92 19.19 33.51
CA GLU A 257 -3.37 20.06 32.50
C GLU A 257 -2.67 19.21 31.43
N TYR A 258 -2.92 19.50 30.16
CA TYR A 258 -2.34 18.78 29.02
C TYR A 258 -1.42 19.70 28.23
N SER A 259 -0.21 19.22 27.96
CA SER A 259 0.80 19.94 27.18
C SER A 259 1.52 19.03 26.19
N TRP A 260 2.14 19.63 25.17
CA TRP A 260 2.82 18.89 24.11
C TRP A 260 4.21 18.45 24.55
N HIS A 261 4.37 17.15 24.80
CA HIS A 261 5.63 16.58 25.25
C HIS A 261 6.40 15.93 24.11
N LEU A 262 7.73 15.97 24.18
CA LEU A 262 8.57 15.14 23.31
C LEU A 262 8.40 13.66 23.67
N VAL A 263 8.04 12.85 22.68
CA VAL A 263 7.77 11.43 22.85
C VAL A 263 8.51 10.57 21.83
N ALA A 264 8.70 9.31 22.20
CA ALA A 264 9.18 8.24 21.35
C ALA A 264 8.01 7.35 20.92
N VAL A 265 7.74 7.27 19.62
CA VAL A 265 6.71 6.38 19.06
C VAL A 265 7.31 4.97 18.93
N LEU A 266 6.67 4.01 19.58
CA LEU A 266 7.13 2.61 19.69
C LEU A 266 6.39 1.69 18.73
N ASP A 267 5.06 1.81 18.68
CA ASP A 267 4.19 0.89 17.93
C ASP A 267 2.87 1.57 17.51
N TYR A 268 2.07 0.86 16.71
CA TYR A 268 0.76 1.29 16.23
C TYR A 268 -0.28 0.17 16.33
N SER A 269 -1.38 0.43 17.02
CA SER A 269 -2.54 -0.45 17.05
C SER A 269 -3.47 -0.14 15.90
N LYS A 270 -3.58 -1.08 14.95
CA LYS A 270 -4.51 -0.96 13.82
C LYS A 270 -5.98 -1.05 14.23
N GLU A 271 -6.27 -1.79 15.30
CA GLU A 271 -7.65 -1.95 15.79
C GLU A 271 -8.16 -0.69 16.46
N LYS A 272 -7.31 -0.01 17.24
CA LYS A 272 -7.66 1.21 17.97
C LYS A 272 -7.35 2.50 17.20
N CYS A 273 -6.64 2.41 16.08
CA CYS A 273 -6.09 3.56 15.34
C CYS A 273 -5.25 4.51 16.22
N GLN A 274 -4.48 3.94 17.15
CA GLN A 274 -3.68 4.68 18.13
C GLN A 274 -2.21 4.28 18.08
N TYR A 275 -1.33 5.22 18.42
CA TYR A 275 0.11 5.00 18.52
C TYR A 275 0.51 4.81 19.99
N LEU A 276 1.39 3.84 20.24
CA LEU A 276 2.04 3.67 21.54
C LEU A 276 3.22 4.63 21.60
N VAL A 277 3.18 5.57 22.54
CA VAL A 277 4.21 6.59 22.72
C VAL A 277 4.78 6.55 24.12
N GLN A 278 6.05 6.90 24.26
CA GLN A 278 6.77 6.98 25.53
C GLN A 278 7.27 8.41 25.75
N LYS A 279 6.99 9.02 26.91
CA LYS A 279 7.56 10.33 27.26
C LYS A 279 9.08 10.24 27.36
N VAL A 280 9.78 11.23 26.80
CA VAL A 280 11.25 11.31 26.89
C VAL A 280 11.64 12.26 28.02
N CYS A 281 12.05 11.72 29.16
CA CYS A 281 12.57 12.51 30.28
C CYS A 281 13.88 13.18 29.85
N GLN A 282 13.94 14.52 29.89
CA GLN A 282 15.21 15.23 29.84
C GLN A 282 15.88 14.99 31.20
N ASN A 283 17.05 14.34 31.23
CA ASN A 283 17.78 14.02 32.46
C ASN A 283 17.75 15.21 33.44
N SER A 284 16.94 15.09 34.49
CA SER A 284 17.06 15.95 35.66
C SER A 284 18.43 15.68 36.25
N GLN A 285 19.26 16.72 36.31
CA GLN A 285 20.48 16.71 37.11
C GLN A 285 20.06 16.52 38.57
N LEU A 286 20.07 15.28 39.05
CA LEU A 286 20.10 15.00 40.48
C LEU A 286 21.47 15.50 40.99
N THR A 287 21.48 16.72 41.50
CA THR A 287 22.57 17.25 42.31
C THR A 287 22.16 17.13 43.77
N ASP A 288 23.04 16.56 44.59
CA ASP A 288 22.89 16.59 46.05
C ASP A 288 23.11 18.03 46.57
N GLU A 289 22.65 18.37 47.77
CA GLU A 289 22.65 19.73 48.36
C GLU A 289 24.05 20.38 48.48
N LYS A 290 25.11 19.69 48.08
CA LYS A 290 26.50 20.18 48.06
C LYS A 290 27.18 20.14 46.68
N GLY A 291 26.41 20.07 45.59
CA GLY A 291 26.90 20.40 44.24
C GLY A 291 28.05 19.54 43.72
N ARG A 292 28.09 18.23 44.06
CA ARG A 292 29.05 17.28 43.48
C ARG A 292 28.33 16.17 42.70
N PRO A 293 28.78 15.81 41.49
CA PRO A 293 28.21 14.70 40.73
C PRO A 293 28.63 13.37 41.37
N ILE A 294 27.64 12.52 41.65
CA ILE A 294 27.88 11.16 42.18
C ILE A 294 28.39 10.30 41.02
N LEU A 295 29.69 10.03 41.00
CA LEU A 295 30.30 9.01 40.14
C LEU A 295 30.12 7.66 40.81
N ASN A 296 29.11 6.90 40.40
CA ASN A 296 29.11 5.45 40.60
C ASN A 296 29.70 4.81 39.34
N GLU A 297 30.98 4.44 39.42
CA GLU A 297 31.54 3.44 38.51
C GLU A 297 30.95 2.07 38.85
N GLU A 298 30.85 1.24 37.81
CA GLU A 298 30.39 -0.15 37.75
C GLU A 298 28.90 -0.38 37.38
N HIS A 299 28.74 -1.19 36.31
CA HIS A 299 27.53 -1.61 35.57
C HIS A 299 27.23 -0.87 34.24
N LYS A 300 28.08 -1.16 33.23
CA LYS A 300 27.74 -1.04 31.80
C LYS A 300 26.66 -2.05 31.41
N LYS A 301 25.38 -1.66 31.49
CA LYS A 301 24.32 -2.09 30.56
C LYS A 301 23.38 -0.90 30.35
N SER A 302 23.20 -0.52 29.08
CA SER A 302 22.30 0.52 28.58
C SER A 302 20.95 0.52 29.30
N LYS A 303 20.76 1.39 30.31
CA LYS A 303 19.43 1.74 30.82
C LYS A 303 18.84 2.77 29.85
N SER A 304 17.79 2.37 29.15
CA SER A 304 16.91 3.27 28.40
C SER A 304 16.33 4.34 29.33
N PRO A 305 16.03 5.57 28.83
CA PRO A 305 15.22 6.52 29.57
C PRO A 305 13.79 5.97 29.62
N ALA A 306 13.44 5.25 30.70
CA ALA A 306 12.14 4.64 30.88
C ALA A 306 11.12 5.67 31.38
N GLY A 307 10.52 6.44 30.47
CA GLY A 307 9.37 7.29 30.77
C GLY A 307 8.04 6.53 30.67
N THR A 308 6.97 7.13 31.18
CA THR A 308 5.59 6.61 31.13
C THR A 308 5.10 6.46 29.68
N THR A 309 4.39 5.36 29.41
CA THR A 309 3.85 5.03 28.07
C THR A 309 2.36 5.32 27.97
N PHE A 310 1.91 5.82 26.82
CA PHE A 310 0.51 6.19 26.56
C PHE A 310 0.07 5.71 25.17
N TRP A 311 -1.21 5.39 25.02
CA TRP A 311 -1.86 5.20 23.72
C TRP A 311 -2.50 6.50 23.28
N VAL A 312 -2.08 7.04 22.14
CA VAL A 312 -2.47 8.37 21.67
C VAL A 312 -3.05 8.29 20.25
N PRO A 313 -4.23 8.89 19.99
CA PRO A 313 -4.77 8.97 18.64
C PRO A 313 -3.93 9.90 17.77
N ARG A 314 -4.00 9.71 16.46
CA ARG A 314 -3.19 10.48 15.52
C ARG A 314 -3.42 12.00 15.58
N ILE A 315 -4.66 12.44 15.88
CA ILE A 315 -5.00 13.86 16.02
C ILE A 315 -4.27 14.58 17.17
N ARG A 316 -3.68 13.82 18.11
CA ARG A 316 -2.92 14.32 19.28
C ARG A 316 -1.42 14.02 19.20
N LEU A 317 -0.92 13.56 18.05
CA LEU A 317 0.47 13.15 17.85
C LEU A 317 1.01 13.80 16.58
N VAL A 318 2.10 14.57 16.68
CA VAL A 318 2.81 15.17 15.53
C VAL A 318 4.21 14.58 15.39
N PHE A 319 4.52 13.92 14.28
CA PHE A 319 5.85 13.37 14.04
C PHE A 319 6.88 14.46 13.74
N SER A 320 8.13 14.30 14.21
CA SER A 320 9.19 15.31 13.93
C SER A 320 9.51 15.43 12.44
N ALA A 321 9.19 14.39 11.66
CA ALA A 321 9.43 14.32 10.22
C ALA A 321 8.23 14.81 9.37
N GLU A 322 7.22 15.42 9.98
CA GLU A 322 6.02 15.94 9.31
C GLU A 322 5.95 17.46 9.34
N ASP A 323 5.17 18.06 8.44
CA ASP A 323 4.98 19.51 8.39
C ASP A 323 3.96 19.94 9.46
N PRO A 324 4.37 20.71 10.49
CA PRO A 324 3.46 21.15 11.55
C PRO A 324 2.28 21.98 11.02
N ARG A 325 2.44 22.71 9.91
CA ARG A 325 1.37 23.54 9.32
C ARG A 325 0.25 22.68 8.73
N VAL A 326 0.61 21.56 8.14
CA VAL A 326 -0.36 20.59 7.60
C VAL A 326 -1.09 19.90 8.74
N PHE A 327 -0.37 19.56 9.81
CA PHE A 327 -0.96 18.98 11.02
C PHE A 327 -1.96 19.94 11.70
N VAL A 328 -1.66 21.24 11.82
CA VAL A 328 -2.62 22.23 12.34
C VAL A 328 -3.87 22.33 11.46
N LYS A 329 -3.72 22.30 10.12
CA LYS A 329 -4.88 22.27 9.20
C LYS A 329 -5.75 21.03 9.38
N ARG A 330 -5.13 19.88 9.65
CA ARG A 330 -5.82 18.62 9.94
C ARG A 330 -6.66 18.73 11.21
N ILE A 331 -6.09 19.27 12.29
CA ILE A 331 -6.82 19.53 13.55
C ILE A 331 -7.97 20.52 13.32
N GLN A 332 -7.71 21.64 12.64
CA GLN A 332 -8.73 22.64 12.34
C GLN A 332 -9.89 22.04 11.51
N PHE A 333 -9.57 21.19 10.54
CA PHE A 333 -10.57 20.47 9.76
C PHE A 333 -11.42 19.56 10.65
N ALA A 334 -10.79 18.75 11.51
CA ALA A 334 -11.49 17.83 12.41
C ALA A 334 -12.43 18.57 13.36
N LEU A 335 -11.98 19.68 13.97
CA LEU A 335 -12.80 20.52 14.86
C LEU A 335 -14.02 21.11 14.15
N ARG A 336 -13.82 21.72 12.98
CA ARG A 336 -14.93 22.27 12.18
C ARG A 336 -15.90 21.19 11.72
N TRP A 337 -15.38 20.02 11.39
CA TRP A 337 -16.21 18.91 10.92
C TRP A 337 -17.03 18.31 12.05
N GLN A 338 -16.44 18.17 13.25
CA GLN A 338 -17.14 17.77 14.46
C GLN A 338 -18.28 18.75 14.76
N GLU A 339 -17.97 20.05 14.87
CA GLU A 339 -18.95 21.11 15.12
C GLU A 339 -20.10 21.08 14.11
N ASN A 340 -19.78 21.04 12.81
CA ASN A 340 -20.80 20.96 11.76
C ASN A 340 -21.61 19.66 11.83
N THR A 341 -20.99 18.52 12.19
CA THR A 341 -21.67 17.23 12.28
C THR A 341 -22.63 17.22 13.47
N GLU A 342 -22.21 17.67 14.64
CA GLU A 342 -23.06 17.78 15.83
C GLU A 342 -24.25 18.70 15.57
N ALA A 343 -23.99 19.86 14.95
CA ALA A 343 -25.04 20.80 14.60
C ALA A 343 -26.05 20.21 13.59
N LEU A 344 -25.57 19.48 12.56
CA LEU A 344 -26.41 18.78 11.60
C LEU A 344 -27.20 17.62 12.22
N LEU A 345 -26.62 16.88 13.17
CA LEU A 345 -27.29 15.81 13.89
C LEU A 345 -28.45 16.37 14.71
N LEU A 346 -28.21 17.45 15.47
CA LEU A 346 -29.26 18.12 16.25
C LEU A 346 -30.39 18.63 15.34
N TYR A 347 -30.02 19.28 14.23
CA TYR A 347 -30.99 19.76 13.24
C TYR A 347 -31.82 18.60 12.64
N HIS A 348 -31.17 17.53 12.18
CA HIS A 348 -31.87 16.41 11.54
C HIS A 348 -32.75 15.65 12.52
N LEU A 349 -32.27 15.40 13.74
CA LEU A 349 -33.05 14.78 14.80
C LEU A 349 -34.29 15.63 15.13
N SER A 350 -34.14 16.95 15.21
CA SER A 350 -35.26 17.86 15.44
C SER A 350 -36.33 17.71 14.36
N VAL A 351 -35.94 17.68 13.09
CA VAL A 351 -36.86 17.50 11.95
C VAL A 351 -37.52 16.12 11.97
N ASP A 352 -36.77 15.07 12.30
CA ASP A 352 -37.25 13.69 12.29
C ASP A 352 -38.22 13.41 13.45
N CYS A 353 -38.04 14.10 14.59
CA CYS A 353 -38.95 14.03 15.72
C CYS A 353 -40.21 14.88 15.56
N MET A 354 -40.34 15.69 14.50
CA MET A 354 -41.55 16.48 14.26
C MET A 354 -42.74 15.58 13.92
N PRO A 355 -43.90 15.76 14.57
CA PRO A 355 -45.08 14.96 14.29
C PRO A 355 -45.64 15.26 12.89
N THR A 356 -46.13 14.23 12.22
CA THR A 356 -46.85 14.36 10.95
C THR A 356 -48.26 14.88 11.21
N TRP A 357 -48.49 16.16 10.95
CA TRP A 357 -49.81 16.76 11.14
C TRP A 357 -50.75 16.39 9.98
N LYS A 358 -52.00 16.03 10.28
CA LYS A 358 -53.02 15.63 9.29
C LYS A 358 -53.31 16.70 8.21
N GLY A 359 -53.02 17.97 8.50
CA GLY A 359 -53.15 19.08 7.55
C GLY A 359 -51.91 19.29 6.66
N THR A 360 -50.90 18.42 6.74
CA THR A 360 -49.77 18.43 5.80
C THR A 360 -50.28 17.95 4.45
N PRO A 361 -50.06 18.70 3.35
CA PRO A 361 -50.37 18.22 2.01
C PRO A 361 -49.82 16.81 1.85
N SER A 362 -50.59 15.87 1.33
CA SER A 362 -50.07 14.54 1.02
C SER A 362 -49.47 14.54 -0.38
N LEU A 363 -48.56 13.60 -0.63
CA LEU A 363 -48.09 13.35 -2.00
C LEU A 363 -49.27 13.03 -2.94
N ASP A 364 -49.24 13.55 -4.16
CA ASP A 364 -50.29 13.28 -5.15
C ASP A 364 -50.29 11.79 -5.56
N SER A 365 -51.37 11.11 -5.21
CA SER A 365 -51.58 9.69 -5.54
C SER A 365 -51.55 9.43 -7.04
N HIS A 366 -52.02 10.37 -7.87
CA HIS A 366 -52.06 10.19 -9.32
C HIS A 366 -50.66 10.28 -9.94
N ALA A 367 -49.84 11.25 -9.51
CA ALA A 367 -48.43 11.32 -9.88
C ALA A 367 -47.66 10.06 -9.47
N LEU A 368 -47.84 9.57 -8.24
CA LEU A 368 -47.18 8.34 -7.76
C LEU A 368 -47.54 7.13 -8.62
N GLN A 369 -48.82 6.97 -8.93
CA GLN A 369 -49.30 5.86 -9.76
C GLN A 369 -48.82 5.98 -11.21
N SER A 370 -48.59 7.19 -11.71
CA SER A 370 -48.01 7.43 -13.03
C SER A 370 -46.52 7.08 -13.07
N ILE A 371 -45.76 7.46 -12.04
CA ILE A 371 -44.35 7.08 -11.88
C ILE A 371 -44.24 5.55 -11.78
N LYS A 372 -45.04 4.91 -10.93
CA LYS A 372 -45.05 3.44 -10.77
C LYS A 372 -45.28 2.72 -12.09
N ARG A 373 -46.26 3.17 -12.89
CA ARG A 373 -46.54 2.61 -14.22
C ARG A 373 -45.35 2.78 -15.17
N ALA A 374 -44.71 3.94 -15.19
CA ALA A 374 -43.55 4.19 -16.03
C ALA A 374 -42.37 3.29 -15.62
N THR A 375 -42.08 3.16 -14.32
CA THR A 375 -41.01 2.30 -13.81
C THR A 375 -41.23 0.83 -14.15
N LEU A 376 -42.45 0.33 -13.98
CA LEU A 376 -42.81 -1.07 -14.29
C LEU A 376 -42.81 -1.39 -15.79
N SER A 377 -42.90 -0.38 -16.66
CA SER A 377 -42.84 -0.57 -18.11
C SER A 377 -41.43 -0.87 -18.64
N ALA A 378 -40.39 -0.69 -17.82
CA ALA A 378 -39.00 -0.96 -18.21
C ALA A 378 -38.71 -2.48 -18.23
N PRO A 379 -37.98 -2.99 -19.24
CA PRO A 379 -37.64 -4.41 -19.34
C PRO A 379 -36.93 -4.93 -18.09
N GLY A 380 -37.43 -6.03 -17.53
CA GLY A 380 -36.84 -6.69 -16.35
C GLY A 380 -37.36 -6.21 -14.98
N LEU A 381 -38.08 -5.09 -14.90
CA LEU A 381 -38.61 -4.54 -13.63
C LEU A 381 -40.06 -4.94 -13.32
N GLY A 382 -40.77 -5.56 -14.26
CA GLY A 382 -42.16 -6.01 -14.09
C GLY A 382 -42.36 -7.38 -13.42
N GLN A 383 -41.35 -7.93 -12.74
CA GLN A 383 -41.46 -9.27 -12.15
C GLN A 383 -42.15 -9.21 -10.77
N LYS A 384 -42.98 -10.22 -10.46
CA LYS A 384 -43.73 -10.31 -9.18
C LYS A 384 -42.84 -10.25 -7.94
N ILE A 385 -41.59 -10.69 -8.05
CA ILE A 385 -40.60 -10.66 -6.94
C ILE A 385 -40.31 -9.21 -6.49
N LEU A 386 -40.47 -8.22 -7.37
CA LEU A 386 -40.23 -6.80 -7.07
C LEU A 386 -41.45 -6.07 -6.47
N GLU A 387 -42.63 -6.69 -6.41
CA GLU A 387 -43.85 -6.02 -5.88
C GLU A 387 -43.67 -5.59 -4.42
N LYS A 388 -42.99 -6.43 -3.61
CA LYS A 388 -42.64 -6.08 -2.23
C LYS A 388 -41.71 -4.86 -2.19
N CYS A 389 -40.65 -4.86 -3.00
CA CYS A 389 -39.70 -3.75 -3.08
C CYS A 389 -40.40 -2.44 -3.48
N ILE A 390 -41.35 -2.50 -4.41
CA ILE A 390 -42.13 -1.33 -4.83
C ILE A 390 -43.01 -0.81 -3.69
N GLY A 391 -43.66 -1.70 -2.94
CA GLY A 391 -44.44 -1.32 -1.76
C GLY A 391 -43.60 -0.68 -0.65
N ASP A 392 -42.37 -1.15 -0.45
CA ASP A 392 -41.43 -0.57 0.51
C ASP A 392 -40.93 0.81 0.04
N LEU A 393 -40.60 0.96 -1.25
CA LEU A 393 -40.24 2.26 -1.85
C LEU A 393 -41.39 3.28 -1.79
N GLU A 394 -42.64 2.86 -1.95
CA GLU A 394 -43.80 3.75 -1.80
C GLU A 394 -43.92 4.30 -0.37
N LYS A 395 -43.59 3.49 0.64
CA LYS A 395 -43.56 3.95 2.04
C LYS A 395 -42.39 4.89 2.29
N GLU A 396 -41.20 4.54 1.80
CA GLU A 396 -40.00 5.37 1.91
C GLU A 396 -40.22 6.76 1.28
N LEU A 397 -40.83 6.81 0.09
CA LEU A 397 -41.13 8.05 -0.60
C LEU A 397 -42.16 8.92 0.16
N LYS A 398 -43.16 8.30 0.79
CA LYS A 398 -44.11 9.01 1.65
C LYS A 398 -43.41 9.61 2.88
N LEU A 399 -42.57 8.81 3.55
CA LEU A 399 -41.81 9.26 4.71
C LEU A 399 -40.84 10.40 4.35
N ASP A 400 -40.12 10.31 3.24
CA ASP A 400 -39.20 11.36 2.79
C ASP A 400 -39.94 12.66 2.41
N TYR A 401 -41.11 12.53 1.79
CA TYR A 401 -41.97 13.68 1.50
C TYR A 401 -42.46 14.35 2.79
N GLU A 402 -42.97 13.58 3.76
CA GLU A 402 -43.41 14.08 5.07
C GLU A 402 -42.26 14.77 5.82
N ARG A 403 -41.08 14.15 5.84
CA ARG A 403 -39.85 14.70 6.40
C ARG A 403 -39.46 16.01 5.71
N THR A 404 -39.55 16.07 4.38
CA THR A 404 -39.27 17.28 3.60
C THR A 404 -40.24 18.42 3.94
N MET A 405 -41.52 18.12 4.11
CA MET A 405 -42.51 19.11 4.53
C MET A 405 -42.26 19.63 5.96
N ASN A 406 -41.87 18.74 6.87
CA ASN A 406 -41.44 19.11 8.22
C ASN A 406 -40.21 20.01 8.17
N ARG A 407 -39.19 19.62 7.40
CA ARG A 407 -37.98 20.41 7.17
C ARG A 407 -38.30 21.83 6.67
N MET A 408 -39.12 21.96 5.64
CA MET A 408 -39.48 23.28 5.09
C MET A 408 -40.19 24.18 6.12
N ARG A 409 -41.03 23.59 6.97
CA ARG A 409 -41.69 24.33 8.06
C ARG A 409 -40.68 24.70 9.16
N PHE A 410 -39.83 23.76 9.55
CA PHE A 410 -38.81 23.96 10.57
C PHE A 410 -37.83 25.06 10.19
N ASP A 411 -37.26 25.00 8.97
CA ASP A 411 -36.38 26.02 8.42
C ASP A 411 -37.03 27.41 8.50
N ARG A 412 -38.32 27.51 8.14
CA ARG A 412 -39.06 28.76 8.19
C ARG A 412 -39.24 29.29 9.60
N VAL A 413 -39.46 28.42 10.59
CA VAL A 413 -39.63 28.81 11.99
C VAL A 413 -38.30 29.27 12.58
N VAL A 414 -37.23 28.48 12.41
CA VAL A 414 -35.88 28.82 12.87
C VAL A 414 -35.41 30.15 12.27
N MET A 415 -35.64 30.38 10.98
CA MET A 415 -35.30 31.65 10.32
C MET A 415 -36.10 32.86 10.83
N ARG A 416 -37.32 32.66 11.36
CA ARG A 416 -38.17 33.74 11.89
C ARG A 416 -37.83 34.08 13.35
N ASN A 417 -37.34 33.09 14.10
CA ASN A 417 -37.09 33.21 15.54
C ASN A 417 -35.62 32.82 15.88
N PRO A 418 -34.59 33.50 15.36
CA PRO A 418 -33.20 33.08 15.55
C PRO A 418 -32.73 33.07 17.00
N GLU A 419 -33.29 33.92 17.87
CA GLU A 419 -32.93 33.98 19.29
C GLU A 419 -33.41 32.74 20.06
N GLU A 420 -34.61 32.23 19.74
CA GLU A 420 -35.19 31.03 20.37
C GLU A 420 -34.47 29.74 19.91
N PHE A 421 -33.91 29.75 18.70
CA PHE A 421 -33.25 28.60 18.08
C PHE A 421 -31.74 28.81 17.89
N SER A 422 -31.10 29.56 18.79
CA SER A 422 -29.66 29.91 18.73
C SER A 422 -28.72 28.69 18.67
N HIS A 423 -29.14 27.56 19.23
CA HIS A 423 -28.43 26.28 19.25
C HIS A 423 -28.60 25.46 17.95
N ILE A 424 -29.47 25.87 17.03
CA ILE A 424 -29.76 25.16 15.79
C ILE A 424 -29.05 25.82 14.61
N THR A 425 -28.12 25.10 14.00
CA THR A 425 -27.50 25.55 12.75
C THR A 425 -28.23 24.97 11.55
N LEU A 426 -28.75 25.85 10.69
CA LEU A 426 -29.39 25.42 9.45
C LEU A 426 -28.34 24.92 8.44
N PRO A 427 -28.60 23.79 7.74
CA PRO A 427 -27.69 23.30 6.71
C PRO A 427 -27.47 24.35 5.62
N GLN A 428 -26.20 24.61 5.28
CA GLN A 428 -25.88 25.52 4.18
C GLN A 428 -26.48 24.99 2.88
N LYS A 429 -27.39 25.76 2.28
CA LYS A 429 -27.83 25.49 0.91
C LYS A 429 -26.65 25.79 -0.01
N GLY A 430 -26.27 24.81 -0.82
CA GLY A 430 -25.33 25.06 -1.91
C GLY A 430 -25.83 26.24 -2.76
N PRO A 431 -24.93 27.00 -3.41
CA PRO A 431 -25.34 28.09 -4.27
C PRO A 431 -26.36 27.59 -5.29
N GLU A 432 -27.60 28.09 -5.22
CA GLU A 432 -28.62 27.86 -6.23
C GLU A 432 -28.16 28.58 -7.50
N TYR A 433 -27.50 27.84 -8.38
CA TYR A 433 -27.18 28.32 -9.71
C TYR A 433 -28.48 28.42 -10.48
N VAL A 434 -29.14 29.59 -10.44
CA VAL A 434 -30.25 29.89 -11.35
C VAL A 434 -29.68 29.80 -12.77
N PRO A 435 -30.13 28.84 -13.59
CA PRO A 435 -29.62 28.73 -14.95
C PRO A 435 -29.99 30.01 -15.69
N GLN A 436 -29.00 30.76 -16.17
CA GLN A 436 -29.25 32.00 -16.95
C GLN A 436 -30.07 31.74 -18.23
N SER A 437 -30.16 30.48 -18.66
CA SER A 437 -31.09 30.04 -19.69
C SER A 437 -31.62 28.64 -19.35
N GLY A 438 -32.81 28.27 -19.86
CA GLY A 438 -33.34 26.91 -19.76
C GLY A 438 -32.52 25.84 -20.51
N ARG A 439 -31.35 26.22 -21.05
CA ARG A 439 -30.36 25.35 -21.67
C ARG A 439 -29.03 25.54 -20.94
N VAL A 440 -28.42 24.44 -20.49
CA VAL A 440 -27.04 24.49 -20.02
C VAL A 440 -26.15 24.59 -21.27
N PRO A 441 -25.25 25.59 -21.38
CA PRO A 441 -24.30 25.65 -22.46
C PRO A 441 -23.39 24.42 -22.34
N VAL A 442 -23.63 23.42 -23.18
CA VAL A 442 -22.74 22.27 -23.30
C VAL A 442 -21.47 22.81 -23.95
N PRO A 443 -20.30 22.76 -23.27
CA PRO A 443 -19.05 23.14 -23.90
C PRO A 443 -18.91 22.37 -25.20
N THR A 444 -18.34 22.99 -26.24
CA THR A 444 -18.02 22.29 -27.50
C THR A 444 -16.96 21.23 -27.21
N PHE A 445 -17.40 20.08 -26.73
CA PHE A 445 -16.56 18.92 -26.51
C PHE A 445 -16.51 18.18 -27.85
N PRO A 446 -15.32 18.08 -28.49
CA PRO A 446 -15.18 17.33 -29.73
C PRO A 446 -15.22 15.83 -29.40
N TYR A 447 -16.39 15.35 -28.95
CA TYR A 447 -16.63 13.98 -28.52
C TYR A 447 -16.16 13.00 -29.58
N GLU A 448 -16.54 13.22 -30.84
CA GLU A 448 -16.14 12.34 -31.93
C GLU A 448 -14.62 12.32 -32.14
N LYS A 449 -13.90 13.43 -31.91
CA LYS A 449 -12.43 13.45 -31.94
C LYS A 449 -11.83 12.61 -30.80
N TYR A 450 -12.35 12.75 -29.58
CA TYR A 450 -11.84 11.99 -28.44
C TYR A 450 -12.22 10.51 -28.49
N LYS A 451 -13.43 10.21 -28.96
CA LYS A 451 -13.94 8.87 -29.20
C LYS A 451 -13.11 8.16 -30.27
N THR A 452 -12.86 8.79 -31.41
CA THR A 452 -12.00 8.22 -32.46
C THR A 452 -10.56 8.02 -31.98
N ALA A 453 -9.99 8.99 -31.26
CA ALA A 453 -8.67 8.85 -30.65
C ALA A 453 -8.61 7.72 -29.62
N PHE A 454 -9.66 7.57 -28.80
CA PHE A 454 -9.79 6.50 -27.81
C PHE A 454 -9.91 5.13 -28.48
N PHE A 455 -10.77 4.98 -29.49
CA PHE A 455 -10.88 3.74 -30.25
C PHE A 455 -9.59 3.40 -30.99
N PHE A 456 -8.86 4.39 -31.51
CA PHE A 456 -7.57 4.18 -32.17
C PHE A 456 -6.47 3.72 -31.18
N LYS A 457 -6.45 4.28 -29.97
CA LYS A 457 -5.48 3.90 -28.93
C LYS A 457 -5.84 2.60 -28.22
N SER A 458 -7.12 2.30 -28.04
CA SER A 458 -7.60 1.14 -27.29
C SER A 458 -7.46 -0.16 -28.07
N LEU A 459 -7.12 -1.23 -27.32
CA LEU A 459 -6.95 -2.58 -27.86
C LEU A 459 -8.26 -3.39 -27.83
N LEU A 460 -9.07 -3.21 -26.78
CA LEU A 460 -10.28 -3.99 -26.51
C LEU A 460 -11.51 -3.42 -27.25
N THR A 461 -11.36 -3.20 -28.55
CA THR A 461 -12.42 -2.57 -29.37
C THR A 461 -13.24 -3.56 -30.18
N LYS A 462 -12.79 -4.82 -30.25
CA LYS A 462 -13.36 -5.88 -31.10
C LYS A 462 -13.58 -7.15 -30.27
N PRO A 463 -14.73 -7.83 -30.40
CA PRO A 463 -15.03 -9.04 -29.63
C PRO A 463 -14.05 -10.18 -29.90
N GLU A 464 -13.50 -10.27 -31.10
CA GLU A 464 -12.50 -11.28 -31.49
C GLU A 464 -11.20 -11.11 -30.72
N VAL A 465 -10.76 -9.86 -30.50
CA VAL A 465 -9.56 -9.56 -29.68
C VAL A 465 -9.79 -9.94 -28.22
N ILE A 466 -11.00 -9.68 -27.69
CA ILE A 466 -11.38 -10.07 -26.33
C ILE A 466 -11.38 -11.60 -26.21
N ARG A 467 -11.92 -12.30 -27.21
CA ARG A 467 -11.94 -13.77 -27.26
C ARG A 467 -10.54 -14.36 -27.32
N VAL A 468 -9.65 -13.81 -28.16
CA VAL A 468 -8.23 -14.19 -28.22
C VAL A 468 -7.58 -14.05 -26.84
N LEU A 469 -7.75 -12.91 -26.17
CA LEU A 469 -7.16 -12.70 -24.84
C LEU A 469 -7.74 -13.66 -23.80
N SER A 470 -9.04 -13.96 -23.86
CA SER A 470 -9.68 -14.94 -22.97
C SER A 470 -9.14 -16.36 -23.18
N GLU A 471 -9.00 -16.81 -24.43
CA GLU A 471 -8.48 -18.13 -24.74
C GLU A 471 -6.98 -18.25 -24.40
N ILE A 472 -6.18 -17.22 -24.70
CA ILE A 472 -4.77 -17.14 -24.29
C ILE A 472 -4.65 -17.21 -22.77
N SER A 473 -5.50 -16.48 -22.03
CA SER A 473 -5.51 -16.53 -20.56
C SER A 473 -5.83 -17.93 -20.05
N SER A 474 -6.79 -18.64 -20.67
CA SER A 474 -7.08 -20.03 -20.35
C SER A 474 -5.88 -20.96 -20.60
N GLU A 475 -5.20 -20.84 -21.73
CA GLU A 475 -3.98 -21.62 -22.02
C GLU A 475 -2.82 -21.28 -21.06
N CYS A 476 -2.67 -20.00 -20.71
CA CYS A 476 -1.71 -19.51 -19.72
C CYS A 476 -1.97 -20.11 -18.32
N ASN A 477 -3.24 -20.15 -17.90
CA ASN A 477 -3.64 -20.76 -16.63
C ASN A 477 -3.34 -22.27 -16.58
N LYS A 478 -3.39 -22.98 -17.71
CA LYS A 478 -2.97 -24.39 -17.77
C LYS A 478 -1.48 -24.52 -17.44
N VAL A 479 -0.63 -23.69 -18.06
CA VAL A 479 0.81 -23.66 -17.79
C VAL A 479 1.12 -23.30 -16.34
N ALA A 480 0.47 -22.27 -15.80
CA ALA A 480 0.66 -21.86 -14.40
C ALA A 480 0.31 -22.99 -13.40
N ASN A 481 -0.59 -23.90 -13.76
CA ASN A 481 -0.99 -25.05 -12.95
C ASN A 481 -0.15 -26.31 -13.16
N MET A 482 0.74 -26.34 -14.15
CA MET A 482 1.71 -27.42 -14.33
C MET A 482 2.68 -27.49 -13.14
N ARG A 483 3.51 -28.53 -13.10
CA ARG A 483 4.49 -28.74 -12.04
C ARG A 483 5.82 -29.16 -12.66
N LEU A 484 6.90 -28.53 -12.22
CA LEU A 484 8.25 -28.94 -12.62
C LEU A 484 8.75 -30.14 -11.82
N PHE A 485 8.20 -30.37 -10.64
CA PHE A 485 8.58 -31.49 -9.78
C PHE A 485 7.42 -32.45 -9.53
N ASN A 486 7.74 -33.75 -9.55
CA ASN A 486 6.86 -34.79 -9.04
C ASN A 486 7.05 -34.93 -7.53
N VAL A 487 6.12 -34.37 -6.76
CA VAL A 487 6.14 -34.32 -5.28
C VAL A 487 5.12 -35.25 -4.63
N THR A 488 4.47 -36.13 -5.41
CA THR A 488 3.36 -36.98 -4.97
C THR A 488 3.73 -38.46 -4.85
N SER A 489 5.02 -38.79 -4.78
CA SER A 489 5.47 -40.18 -4.59
C SER A 489 5.09 -40.67 -3.18
N VAL A 490 4.35 -41.77 -3.12
CA VAL A 490 3.96 -42.43 -1.86
C VAL A 490 5.05 -43.38 -1.35
N LYS A 491 5.93 -43.84 -2.25
CA LYS A 491 7.04 -44.76 -1.94
C LYS A 491 8.36 -43.98 -1.79
N PRO A 492 9.20 -44.30 -0.79
CA PRO A 492 10.58 -43.82 -0.73
C PRO A 492 11.40 -44.31 -1.93
N LEU A 493 12.25 -43.46 -2.48
CA LEU A 493 13.04 -43.73 -3.70
C LEU A 493 14.54 -43.66 -3.42
N ARG A 494 15.36 -44.34 -4.23
CA ARG A 494 16.79 -44.05 -4.24
C ARG A 494 17.07 -42.69 -4.91
N LEU A 495 18.21 -42.08 -4.60
CA LEU A 495 18.52 -40.71 -5.06
C LEU A 495 18.57 -40.62 -6.60
N ASP A 496 19.17 -41.60 -7.24
CA ASP A 496 19.26 -41.74 -8.70
C ASP A 496 17.88 -41.91 -9.35
N GLU A 497 17.02 -42.78 -8.80
CA GLU A 497 15.64 -42.95 -9.25
C GLU A 497 14.85 -41.64 -9.15
N PHE A 498 15.02 -40.93 -8.03
CA PHE A 498 14.38 -39.63 -7.82
C PHE A 498 14.85 -38.61 -8.87
N GLU A 499 16.16 -38.50 -9.11
CA GLU A 499 16.72 -37.62 -10.14
C GLU A 499 16.14 -37.89 -11.54
N VAL A 500 16.04 -39.17 -11.92
CA VAL A 500 15.50 -39.59 -13.22
C VAL A 500 14.03 -39.14 -13.35
N ILE A 501 13.21 -39.36 -12.32
CA ILE A 501 11.79 -38.96 -12.34
C ILE A 501 11.64 -37.44 -12.46
N GLN A 502 12.44 -36.67 -11.71
CA GLN A 502 12.38 -35.20 -11.81
C GLN A 502 12.89 -34.70 -13.17
N ALA A 503 13.99 -35.26 -13.69
CA ALA A 503 14.53 -34.90 -15.00
C ALA A 503 13.56 -35.21 -16.15
N GLN A 504 12.82 -36.32 -16.06
CA GLN A 504 11.75 -36.65 -17.00
C GLN A 504 10.64 -35.60 -16.96
N MET A 505 10.22 -35.16 -15.77
CA MET A 505 9.22 -34.11 -15.61
C MET A 505 9.69 -32.78 -16.23
N HIS A 506 10.94 -32.38 -15.97
CA HIS A 506 11.53 -31.18 -16.60
C HIS A 506 11.50 -31.26 -18.13
N THR A 507 11.85 -32.41 -18.69
CA THR A 507 11.87 -32.64 -20.13
C THR A 507 10.46 -32.56 -20.73
N GLN A 508 9.47 -33.19 -20.09
CA GLN A 508 8.08 -33.16 -20.53
C GLN A 508 7.51 -31.73 -20.54
N VAL A 509 7.74 -30.97 -19.47
CA VAL A 509 7.30 -29.56 -19.39
C VAL A 509 8.01 -28.71 -20.44
N SER A 510 9.33 -28.87 -20.59
CA SER A 510 10.10 -28.13 -21.58
C SER A 510 9.62 -28.37 -23.02
N LEU A 511 9.36 -29.63 -23.39
CA LEU A 511 8.80 -29.98 -24.70
C LEU A 511 7.41 -29.39 -24.91
N PHE A 512 6.53 -29.50 -23.91
CA PHE A 512 5.19 -28.92 -23.99
C PHE A 512 5.24 -27.40 -24.19
N LEU A 513 6.07 -26.68 -23.43
CA LEU A 513 6.21 -25.22 -23.56
C LEU A 513 6.74 -24.79 -24.92
N ARG A 514 7.68 -25.55 -25.49
CA ARG A 514 8.34 -25.21 -26.76
C ARG A 514 7.49 -25.55 -27.98
N GLU A 515 6.81 -26.69 -27.95
CA GLU A 515 6.17 -27.27 -29.14
C GLU A 515 4.64 -27.26 -29.03
N GLY A 516 4.09 -27.72 -27.91
CA GLY A 516 2.62 -27.80 -27.74
C GLY A 516 1.97 -26.44 -27.52
N TRP A 517 2.48 -25.68 -26.55
CA TRP A 517 1.88 -24.44 -26.10
C TRP A 517 1.97 -23.33 -27.16
N MET A 518 3.12 -23.18 -27.80
CA MET A 518 3.33 -22.18 -28.86
C MET A 518 2.44 -22.43 -30.07
N VAL A 519 2.28 -23.69 -30.48
CA VAL A 519 1.42 -24.06 -31.60
C VAL A 519 -0.05 -23.81 -31.25
N SER A 520 -0.49 -24.19 -30.05
CA SER A 520 -1.86 -23.93 -29.55
C SER A 520 -2.19 -22.43 -29.58
N LEU A 521 -1.33 -21.61 -28.98
CA LEU A 521 -1.52 -20.16 -28.92
C LEU A 521 -1.47 -19.50 -30.32
N SER A 522 -0.55 -19.93 -31.18
CA SER A 522 -0.45 -19.40 -32.55
C SER A 522 -1.72 -19.70 -33.35
N ASN A 523 -2.21 -20.94 -33.27
CA ASN A 523 -3.43 -21.36 -33.95
C ASN A 523 -4.65 -20.59 -33.42
N CYS A 524 -4.76 -20.37 -32.12
CA CYS A 524 -5.82 -19.56 -31.51
C CYS A 524 -5.82 -18.12 -32.06
N ILE A 525 -4.67 -17.44 -32.03
CA ILE A 525 -4.54 -16.07 -32.52
C ILE A 525 -4.87 -16.00 -34.02
N ARG A 526 -4.31 -16.90 -34.82
CA ARG A 526 -4.57 -16.94 -36.27
C ARG A 526 -6.03 -17.27 -36.56
N PHE A 527 -6.65 -18.20 -35.86
CA PHE A 527 -8.04 -18.58 -36.10
C PHE A 527 -9.01 -17.39 -35.93
N HIS A 528 -8.85 -16.61 -34.87
CA HIS A 528 -9.73 -15.48 -34.59
C HIS A 528 -9.36 -14.21 -35.35
N LEU A 529 -8.08 -14.00 -35.67
CA LEU A 529 -7.61 -12.76 -36.30
C LEU A 529 -7.43 -12.85 -37.83
N LEU A 530 -7.39 -14.05 -38.42
CA LEU A 530 -7.26 -14.21 -39.88
C LEU A 530 -8.50 -13.74 -40.64
N SER A 531 -9.68 -13.76 -40.00
CA SER A 531 -10.93 -13.22 -40.57
C SER A 531 -10.86 -11.71 -40.81
N PHE A 532 -9.93 -11.01 -40.13
CA PHE A 532 -9.63 -9.62 -40.43
C PHE A 532 -8.71 -9.58 -41.65
N GLY A 533 -9.25 -9.09 -42.76
CA GLY A 533 -8.45 -8.76 -43.94
C GLY A 533 -7.40 -7.66 -43.66
N PRO A 534 -6.83 -7.04 -44.72
CA PRO A 534 -5.81 -6.01 -44.55
C PRO A 534 -6.32 -4.87 -43.65
N GLY A 535 -5.63 -4.62 -42.53
CA GLY A 535 -6.12 -3.71 -41.49
C GLY A 535 -5.25 -3.68 -40.22
N THR A 536 -5.83 -3.19 -39.12
CA THR A 536 -5.11 -2.91 -37.85
C THR A 536 -4.57 -4.15 -37.11
N TYR A 537 -5.12 -5.33 -37.41
CA TYR A 537 -4.73 -6.62 -36.85
C TYR A 537 -4.29 -7.62 -37.93
N ASN A 538 -3.63 -7.14 -38.98
CA ASN A 538 -3.19 -7.98 -40.09
C ASN A 538 -2.09 -8.97 -39.67
N VAL A 539 -2.44 -10.26 -39.62
CA VAL A 539 -1.52 -11.35 -39.25
C VAL A 539 -0.62 -11.78 -40.42
N ASP A 540 -0.98 -11.37 -41.63
CA ASP A 540 -0.25 -11.65 -42.87
C ASP A 540 0.61 -10.46 -43.33
N GLU A 541 0.88 -9.49 -42.45
CA GLU A 541 1.78 -8.36 -42.71
C GLU A 541 3.22 -8.84 -42.95
N SER A 542 3.85 -8.35 -44.02
CA SER A 542 5.22 -8.69 -44.41
C SER A 542 6.23 -7.60 -44.02
N HIS A 543 5.79 -6.36 -43.80
CA HIS A 543 6.65 -5.23 -43.51
C HIS A 543 6.78 -5.00 -42.01
N TRP A 544 8.02 -5.07 -41.50
CA TRP A 544 8.32 -4.89 -40.08
C TRP A 544 7.83 -3.55 -39.50
N GLU A 545 8.03 -2.45 -40.25
CA GLU A 545 7.63 -1.10 -39.80
C GLU A 545 6.11 -0.98 -39.64
N MET A 546 5.35 -1.54 -40.58
CA MET A 546 3.89 -1.56 -40.53
C MET A 546 3.38 -2.40 -39.36
N TYR A 547 4.02 -3.54 -39.09
CA TYR A 547 3.71 -4.36 -37.92
C TYR A 547 3.96 -3.58 -36.62
N LYS A 548 5.12 -2.94 -36.45
CA LYS A 548 5.44 -2.19 -35.22
C LYS A 548 4.45 -1.06 -34.91
N MET A 549 3.88 -0.44 -35.94
CA MET A 549 2.86 0.61 -35.80
C MET A 549 1.44 0.08 -35.63
N SER A 550 1.22 -1.22 -35.84
CA SER A 550 -0.10 -1.85 -35.79
C SER A 550 -0.63 -2.05 -34.37
N LYS A 551 -1.93 -2.35 -34.26
CA LYS A 551 -2.51 -2.82 -32.99
C LYS A 551 -2.12 -4.25 -32.67
N LEU A 552 -1.81 -5.06 -33.69
CA LEU A 552 -1.34 -6.44 -33.50
C LEU A 552 -0.04 -6.47 -32.72
N TYR A 553 0.93 -5.60 -33.00
CA TYR A 553 2.18 -5.54 -32.23
C TYR A 553 1.95 -5.28 -30.74
N ARG A 554 1.02 -4.36 -30.42
CA ARG A 554 0.61 -4.08 -29.05
C ARG A 554 -0.11 -5.27 -28.41
N LEU A 555 -0.96 -5.97 -29.16
CA LEU A 555 -1.59 -7.21 -28.70
C LEU A 555 -0.53 -8.29 -28.40
N MET A 556 0.42 -8.52 -29.31
CA MET A 556 1.49 -9.49 -29.13
C MET A 556 2.39 -9.16 -27.94
N ALA A 557 2.60 -7.88 -27.62
CA ALA A 557 3.28 -7.48 -26.39
C ALA A 557 2.48 -7.87 -25.12
N VAL A 558 1.17 -7.62 -25.09
CA VAL A 558 0.30 -8.05 -23.97
C VAL A 558 0.33 -9.58 -23.82
N VAL A 559 0.23 -10.30 -24.94
CA VAL A 559 0.32 -11.75 -24.96
C VAL A 559 1.66 -12.20 -24.41
N ARG A 560 2.79 -11.66 -24.89
CA ARG A 560 4.14 -11.96 -24.40
C ARG A 560 4.25 -11.82 -22.87
N TYR A 561 3.73 -10.73 -22.30
CA TYR A 561 3.74 -10.54 -20.85
C TYR A 561 2.89 -11.58 -20.11
N ASN A 562 1.72 -11.95 -20.63
CA ASN A 562 0.91 -13.02 -20.03
C ASN A 562 1.64 -14.38 -20.05
N LEU A 563 2.33 -14.70 -21.14
CA LEU A 563 3.11 -15.93 -21.24
C LEU A 563 4.27 -15.93 -20.23
N GLN A 564 5.05 -14.84 -20.16
CA GLN A 564 6.17 -14.70 -19.23
C GLN A 564 5.70 -14.79 -17.77
N ASP A 565 4.60 -14.11 -17.43
CA ASP A 565 4.02 -14.16 -16.09
C ASP A 565 3.55 -15.57 -15.71
N SER A 566 2.95 -16.31 -16.64
CA SER A 566 2.51 -17.69 -16.41
C SER A 566 3.67 -18.65 -16.17
N MET A 567 4.75 -18.52 -16.95
CA MET A 567 5.98 -19.30 -16.72
C MET A 567 6.64 -18.94 -15.39
N ARG A 568 6.64 -17.66 -15.02
CA ARG A 568 7.14 -17.20 -13.72
C ARG A 568 6.37 -17.84 -12.57
N HIS A 569 5.04 -17.83 -12.63
CA HIS A 569 4.18 -18.50 -11.66
C HIS A 569 4.45 -20.02 -11.60
N LEU A 570 4.56 -20.70 -12.74
CA LEU A 570 4.90 -22.13 -12.81
C LEU A 570 6.20 -22.45 -12.05
N VAL A 571 7.26 -21.68 -12.33
CA VAL A 571 8.57 -21.88 -11.70
C VAL A 571 8.48 -21.61 -10.20
N GLN A 572 8.02 -20.43 -9.79
CA GLN A 572 7.96 -20.04 -8.38
C GLN A 572 7.09 -20.99 -7.56
N ALA A 573 5.91 -21.36 -8.05
CA ALA A 573 5.03 -22.29 -7.36
C ALA A 573 5.63 -23.71 -7.25
N SER A 574 6.33 -24.17 -8.28
CA SER A 574 7.00 -25.48 -8.25
C SER A 574 8.17 -25.51 -7.26
N LEU A 575 9.01 -24.49 -7.27
CA LEU A 575 10.14 -24.36 -6.34
C LEU A 575 9.67 -24.27 -4.88
N LEU A 576 8.62 -23.47 -4.62
CA LEU A 576 8.00 -23.37 -3.29
C LEU A 576 7.44 -24.71 -2.81
N ARG A 577 6.75 -25.46 -3.68
CA ARG A 577 6.20 -26.77 -3.33
C ARG A 577 7.27 -27.78 -2.96
N LEU A 578 8.36 -27.85 -3.74
CA LEU A 578 9.50 -28.72 -3.41
C LEU A 578 10.14 -28.30 -2.08
N THR A 579 10.35 -26.99 -1.89
CA THR A 579 10.93 -26.45 -0.64
C THR A 579 10.06 -26.79 0.56
N LEU A 580 8.74 -26.64 0.45
CA LEU A 580 7.80 -26.99 1.50
C LEU A 580 7.82 -28.48 1.79
N LEU A 581 7.82 -29.34 0.76
CA LEU A 581 7.92 -30.79 0.93
C LEU A 581 9.16 -31.15 1.77
N LEU A 582 10.33 -30.64 1.38
CA LEU A 582 11.59 -30.95 2.04
C LEU A 582 11.64 -30.41 3.48
N LEU A 583 11.17 -29.18 3.71
CA LEU A 583 11.09 -28.61 5.07
C LEU A 583 10.13 -29.39 5.97
N THR A 584 8.99 -29.85 5.44
CA THR A 584 8.04 -30.65 6.21
C THR A 584 8.61 -32.04 6.51
N THR A 585 9.28 -32.70 5.56
CA THR A 585 9.88 -34.02 5.79
C THR A 585 11.07 -33.97 6.74
N CYS A 586 11.82 -32.85 6.74
CA CYS A 586 12.95 -32.65 7.63
C CYS A 586 12.56 -32.01 8.96
N HIS A 587 11.27 -31.73 9.22
CA HIS A 587 10.84 -30.89 10.35
C HIS A 587 11.40 -31.36 11.71
N SER A 588 11.38 -32.67 11.97
CA SER A 588 11.88 -33.29 13.21
C SER A 588 13.39 -33.15 13.41
N VAL A 589 14.15 -32.88 12.35
CA VAL A 589 15.62 -32.87 12.36
C VAL A 589 16.22 -31.48 12.10
N LEU A 590 15.41 -30.44 11.88
CA LEU A 590 15.89 -29.09 11.60
C LEU A 590 16.65 -28.42 12.76
N THR A 591 16.46 -28.91 13.98
CA THR A 591 17.07 -28.37 15.21
C THR A 591 18.15 -29.29 15.80
N CYS A 592 18.60 -30.30 15.05
CA CYS A 592 19.62 -31.22 15.54
C CYS A 592 20.97 -30.50 15.74
N PRO A 593 21.66 -30.72 16.87
CA PRO A 593 22.99 -30.18 17.09
C PRO A 593 24.02 -30.95 16.25
N GLN A 594 25.14 -30.31 15.90
CA GLN A 594 26.11 -30.85 14.96
C GLN A 594 26.94 -32.01 15.53
N ASP A 595 27.03 -32.06 16.86
CA ASP A 595 27.70 -33.07 17.68
C ASP A 595 26.73 -34.14 18.21
N LEU A 596 25.58 -34.31 17.54
CA LEU A 596 24.60 -35.33 17.90
C LEU A 596 25.20 -36.74 17.95
N VAL A 597 24.98 -37.42 19.07
CA VAL A 597 25.21 -38.86 19.24
C VAL A 597 23.85 -39.57 19.24
N TRP A 598 23.74 -40.72 18.57
CA TRP A 598 22.45 -41.40 18.43
C TRP A 598 21.98 -42.09 19.71
N GLY A 599 22.87 -42.86 20.36
CA GLY A 599 22.57 -43.63 21.58
C GLY A 599 22.28 -45.11 21.31
N ASP A 600 21.85 -45.84 22.36
CA ASP A 600 21.78 -47.31 22.34
C ASP A 600 20.57 -47.90 21.58
N ASP A 601 19.48 -47.14 21.44
CA ASP A 601 18.27 -47.62 20.73
C ASP A 601 18.39 -47.40 19.22
N LEU A 602 18.87 -48.44 18.53
CA LEU A 602 19.01 -48.46 17.07
C LEU A 602 17.70 -48.86 16.36
N VAL A 603 16.68 -49.34 17.08
CA VAL A 603 15.44 -49.85 16.48
C VAL A 603 14.39 -48.76 16.39
N THR A 604 14.26 -47.91 17.41
CA THR A 604 13.27 -46.83 17.41
C THR A 604 13.93 -45.46 17.24
N SER A 605 13.58 -44.77 16.15
CA SER A 605 14.09 -43.43 15.90
C SER A 605 13.38 -42.37 16.75
N PRO A 606 14.11 -41.48 17.44
CA PRO A 606 13.54 -40.34 18.13
C PRO A 606 13.04 -39.25 17.14
N TYR A 607 13.50 -39.27 15.89
CA TYR A 607 13.23 -38.26 14.87
C TYR A 607 12.11 -38.68 13.91
N LYS A 608 10.90 -38.90 14.42
CA LYS A 608 9.76 -39.32 13.59
C LYS A 608 9.26 -38.17 12.70
N SER A 609 9.22 -38.41 11.39
CA SER A 609 8.64 -37.49 10.41
C SER A 609 7.12 -37.56 10.41
N GLU A 610 6.44 -36.42 10.24
CA GLU A 610 4.98 -36.33 10.06
C GLU A 610 4.53 -36.81 8.68
N ARG A 611 5.46 -36.96 7.73
CA ARG A 611 5.21 -37.40 6.35
C ARG A 611 6.01 -38.64 5.97
N THR A 612 5.58 -39.28 4.89
CA THR A 612 6.28 -40.42 4.28
C THR A 612 7.74 -40.05 3.95
N PRO A 613 8.70 -40.93 4.26
CA PRO A 613 10.10 -40.73 3.89
C PRO A 613 10.27 -40.55 2.38
N LEU A 614 11.17 -39.65 1.99
CA LEU A 614 11.46 -39.37 0.58
C LEU A 614 12.47 -40.34 -0.01
N PHE A 615 13.51 -40.67 0.76
CA PHE A 615 14.66 -41.43 0.30
C PHE A 615 14.79 -42.77 1.00
N LEU A 616 15.19 -43.77 0.22
CA LEU A 616 15.62 -45.08 0.70
C LEU A 616 17.14 -45.13 0.71
N LEU A 617 17.72 -45.52 1.83
CA LEU A 617 19.17 -45.61 2.07
C LEU A 617 19.48 -46.96 2.67
N ASP A 618 20.52 -47.63 2.14
CA ASP A 618 21.04 -48.87 2.70
C ASP A 618 22.32 -48.54 3.48
N LEU A 619 22.42 -49.01 4.72
CA LEU A 619 23.64 -48.92 5.53
C LEU A 619 24.53 -50.12 5.18
N ILE A 620 25.77 -49.85 4.79
CA ILE A 620 26.75 -50.86 4.38
C ILE A 620 27.89 -50.86 5.40
N LEU A 621 28.23 -52.07 5.86
CA LEU A 621 29.42 -52.33 6.66
C LEU A 621 30.36 -53.17 5.80
N ASP A 622 31.55 -52.66 5.52
CA ASP A 622 32.58 -53.40 4.79
C ASP A 622 33.99 -53.04 5.29
N GLN A 623 35.02 -53.48 4.56
CA GLN A 623 36.43 -53.22 4.89
C GLN A 623 36.80 -51.73 4.83
N THR A 624 35.98 -50.89 4.18
CA THR A 624 36.19 -49.44 4.09
C THR A 624 35.53 -48.66 5.24
N GLY A 625 34.74 -49.33 6.08
CA GLY A 625 34.08 -48.77 7.25
C GLY A 625 32.55 -48.71 7.11
N VAL A 626 31.89 -48.07 8.07
CA VAL A 626 30.43 -47.89 8.03
C VAL A 626 30.07 -46.70 7.15
N HIS A 627 29.31 -46.96 6.09
CA HIS A 627 28.87 -45.90 5.18
C HIS A 627 27.52 -46.23 4.54
N TYR A 628 26.90 -45.24 3.90
CA TYR A 628 25.63 -45.43 3.19
C TYR A 628 25.86 -45.75 1.72
N SER A 629 24.95 -46.51 1.12
CA SER A 629 24.98 -46.85 -0.32
C SER A 629 25.07 -45.64 -1.24
N THR A 630 24.53 -44.48 -0.82
CA THR A 630 24.70 -43.19 -1.48
C THR A 630 25.45 -42.23 -0.57
N PRO A 631 26.57 -41.62 -1.02
CA PRO A 631 27.28 -40.61 -0.25
C PRO A 631 26.37 -39.45 0.16
N LEU A 632 26.37 -39.09 1.45
CA LEU A 632 25.45 -38.10 2.01
C LEU A 632 25.61 -36.70 1.38
N GLU A 633 26.81 -36.34 0.92
CA GLU A 633 27.08 -35.09 0.21
C GLU A 633 26.34 -34.98 -1.13
N ASN A 634 26.04 -36.12 -1.76
CA ASN A 634 25.37 -36.15 -3.06
C ASN A 634 23.92 -35.66 -2.96
N PHE A 635 23.26 -35.80 -1.81
CA PHE A 635 21.89 -35.32 -1.64
C PHE A 635 21.79 -33.80 -1.78
N LYS A 636 22.71 -33.05 -1.17
CA LYS A 636 22.75 -31.59 -1.31
C LYS A 636 23.01 -31.18 -2.76
N THR A 637 24.02 -31.76 -3.39
CA THR A 637 24.40 -31.39 -4.77
C THR A 637 23.30 -31.77 -5.76
N SER A 638 22.70 -32.96 -5.61
CA SER A 638 21.56 -33.43 -6.40
C SER A 638 20.37 -32.49 -6.28
N MET A 639 19.93 -32.14 -5.07
CA MET A 639 18.76 -31.28 -4.88
C MET A 639 18.98 -29.89 -5.49
N VAL A 640 20.16 -29.29 -5.32
CA VAL A 640 20.50 -28.00 -5.94
C VAL A 640 20.53 -28.10 -7.47
N ASN A 641 21.13 -29.16 -8.01
CA ASN A 641 21.18 -29.40 -9.46
C ASN A 641 19.77 -29.59 -10.05
N LEU A 642 18.88 -30.31 -9.38
CA LEU A 642 17.48 -30.47 -9.80
C LEU A 642 16.73 -29.13 -9.76
N PHE A 643 16.97 -28.33 -8.71
CA PHE A 643 16.41 -26.99 -8.57
C PHE A 643 16.77 -26.09 -9.77
N ASP A 644 18.05 -26.09 -10.15
CA ASP A 644 18.55 -25.26 -11.25
C ASP A 644 18.10 -25.79 -12.62
N LYS A 645 18.13 -27.12 -12.82
CA LYS A 645 17.62 -27.75 -14.04
C LYS A 645 16.13 -27.48 -14.26
N ALA A 646 15.32 -27.41 -13.20
CA ALA A 646 13.91 -27.06 -13.29
C ALA A 646 13.69 -25.65 -13.85
N ILE A 647 14.49 -24.68 -13.39
CA ILE A 647 14.44 -23.30 -13.89
C ILE A 647 14.90 -23.26 -15.36
N LEU A 648 16.03 -23.89 -15.66
CA LEU A 648 16.59 -23.94 -17.02
C LEU A 648 15.66 -24.61 -18.04
N ALA A 649 14.78 -25.52 -17.60
CA ALA A 649 13.78 -26.16 -18.46
C ALA A 649 12.83 -25.14 -19.14
N THR A 650 12.70 -23.95 -18.57
CA THR A 650 11.81 -22.87 -19.06
C THR A 650 12.49 -21.81 -19.92
N TYR A 651 13.82 -21.86 -20.13
CA TYR A 651 14.56 -20.77 -20.79
C TYR A 651 14.47 -20.81 -22.32
N LYS A 652 14.38 -22.00 -22.92
CA LYS A 652 14.46 -22.18 -24.38
C LYS A 652 13.10 -22.08 -25.06
N VAL A 653 12.22 -21.23 -24.52
CA VAL A 653 10.84 -21.06 -24.98
C VAL A 653 10.78 -19.87 -25.96
N PRO A 654 10.43 -20.07 -27.23
CA PRO A 654 10.48 -19.02 -28.25
C PRO A 654 9.34 -18.00 -28.10
N GLN A 655 9.50 -16.79 -28.64
CA GLN A 655 8.44 -15.80 -28.68
C GLN A 655 7.40 -16.14 -29.75
N LEU A 656 6.14 -15.84 -29.42
CA LEU A 656 4.99 -16.24 -30.23
C LEU A 656 4.89 -15.52 -31.59
N ASP A 657 5.46 -14.32 -31.71
CA ASP A 657 5.43 -13.48 -32.92
C ASP A 657 5.87 -14.25 -34.18
N LYS A 658 6.92 -15.08 -34.09
CA LYS A 658 7.43 -15.89 -35.21
C LYS A 658 6.42 -16.93 -35.70
N PHE A 659 5.60 -17.48 -34.81
CA PHE A 659 4.61 -18.49 -35.15
C PHE A 659 3.34 -17.88 -35.74
N VAL A 660 2.99 -16.67 -35.28
CA VAL A 660 1.81 -15.93 -35.71
C VAL A 660 2.07 -15.24 -37.06
N MET A 661 3.19 -14.53 -37.19
CA MET A 661 3.54 -13.71 -38.37
C MET A 661 4.28 -14.51 -39.45
N LYS A 662 3.61 -15.48 -40.08
CA LYS A 662 4.23 -16.43 -41.03
C LYS A 662 4.85 -15.80 -42.30
N LYS A 663 4.40 -14.61 -42.70
CA LYS A 663 4.90 -13.88 -43.89
C LYS A 663 5.97 -12.85 -43.58
N MET A 664 6.33 -12.70 -42.29
CA MET A 664 7.31 -11.73 -41.83
C MET A 664 8.64 -12.43 -41.54
N PHE A 665 9.72 -11.90 -42.07
CA PHE A 665 11.05 -12.36 -41.68
C PHE A 665 11.39 -11.80 -40.30
N VAL A 666 11.50 -12.68 -39.31
CA VAL A 666 12.00 -12.35 -37.96
C VAL A 666 13.41 -12.91 -37.85
N ALA A 667 14.41 -12.03 -37.74
CA ALA A 667 15.80 -12.42 -37.59
C ALA A 667 16.04 -13.01 -36.18
N GLY A 668 16.64 -14.21 -36.13
CA GLY A 668 16.93 -14.92 -34.89
C GLY A 668 15.74 -15.69 -34.29
N ASP A 669 15.98 -16.25 -33.10
CA ASP A 669 14.96 -16.94 -32.28
C ASP A 669 14.80 -16.18 -30.96
N PRO A 670 14.03 -15.08 -30.94
CA PRO A 670 13.78 -14.35 -29.71
C PRO A 670 13.08 -15.29 -28.71
N LEU A 671 13.61 -15.36 -27.49
CA LEU A 671 13.10 -16.22 -26.41
C LEU A 671 12.23 -15.40 -25.45
N LEU A 672 11.33 -16.07 -24.75
CA LEU A 672 10.63 -15.49 -23.62
C LEU A 672 11.57 -15.41 -22.41
N GLU A 673 11.46 -14.32 -21.66
CA GLU A 673 12.12 -14.17 -20.38
C GLU A 673 11.46 -15.11 -19.36
N SER A 674 12.29 -15.77 -18.56
CA SER A 674 11.87 -16.62 -17.44
C SER A 674 12.66 -16.24 -16.19
N VAL A 675 12.32 -16.85 -15.06
CA VAL A 675 12.91 -16.61 -13.74
C VAL A 675 14.42 -16.84 -13.78
N ASN A 676 15.21 -15.87 -13.30
CA ASN A 676 16.66 -16.00 -13.25
C ASN A 676 17.11 -16.87 -12.07
N LEU A 677 18.13 -17.71 -12.28
CA LEU A 677 18.77 -18.54 -11.25
C LEU A 677 19.25 -17.76 -10.02
N TRP A 678 19.52 -16.47 -10.19
CA TRP A 678 20.10 -15.58 -9.18
C TRP A 678 19.10 -14.57 -8.60
N GLU A 679 17.80 -14.75 -8.86
CA GLU A 679 16.79 -13.92 -8.19
C GLU A 679 16.86 -14.12 -6.66
N PRO A 680 16.63 -13.07 -5.85
CA PRO A 680 16.71 -13.17 -4.40
C PRO A 680 15.78 -14.24 -3.82
N GLU A 681 14.57 -14.38 -4.37
CA GLU A 681 13.60 -15.39 -3.92
C GLU A 681 14.06 -16.81 -4.24
N VAL A 682 14.61 -17.03 -5.43
CA VAL A 682 15.17 -18.32 -5.87
C VAL A 682 16.35 -18.71 -4.97
N THR A 683 17.25 -17.75 -4.72
CA THR A 683 18.42 -17.94 -3.86
C THR A 683 18.00 -18.30 -2.43
N ALA A 684 17.04 -17.56 -1.86
CA ALA A 684 16.52 -17.84 -0.53
C ALA A 684 15.86 -19.21 -0.41
N LEU A 685 15.15 -19.67 -1.44
CA LEU A 685 14.57 -21.01 -1.46
C LEU A 685 15.63 -22.11 -1.61
N ARG A 686 16.63 -21.90 -2.49
CA ARG A 686 17.76 -22.81 -2.67
C ARG A 686 18.55 -22.99 -1.37
N GLU A 687 18.80 -21.91 -0.64
CA GLU A 687 19.45 -21.96 0.68
C GLU A 687 18.63 -22.73 1.71
N LYS A 688 17.31 -22.49 1.77
CA LYS A 688 16.41 -23.24 2.67
C LYS A 688 16.44 -24.74 2.37
N VAL A 689 16.36 -25.12 1.10
CA VAL A 689 16.44 -26.52 0.66
C VAL A 689 17.79 -27.12 1.03
N SER A 690 18.89 -26.43 0.71
CA SER A 690 20.25 -26.88 1.04
C SER A 690 20.41 -27.09 2.55
N ASN A 691 19.95 -26.15 3.36
CA ASN A 691 20.07 -26.23 4.82
C ASN A 691 19.22 -27.36 5.39
N ALA A 692 17.98 -27.55 4.91
CA ALA A 692 17.11 -28.63 5.36
C ALA A 692 17.71 -30.02 5.10
N VAL A 693 18.26 -30.22 3.89
CA VAL A 693 18.92 -31.48 3.50
C VAL A 693 20.17 -31.71 4.36
N MET A 694 21.01 -30.69 4.55
CA MET A 694 22.21 -30.80 5.39
C MET A 694 21.90 -31.10 6.85
N GLN A 695 20.81 -30.54 7.39
CA GLN A 695 20.35 -30.85 8.75
C GLN A 695 19.89 -32.32 8.87
N GLY A 696 19.22 -32.85 7.85
CA GLY A 696 18.85 -34.27 7.80
C GLY A 696 20.02 -35.25 7.73
N VAL A 697 21.19 -34.81 7.27
CA VAL A 697 22.42 -35.63 7.21
C VAL A 697 23.03 -35.89 8.59
N ILE A 698 22.83 -34.98 9.54
CA ILE A 698 23.42 -35.06 10.90
C ILE A 698 23.00 -36.36 11.63
N PRO A 699 21.70 -36.64 11.81
CA PRO A 699 21.27 -37.88 12.47
C PRO A 699 21.67 -39.14 11.72
N LEU A 700 21.80 -39.08 10.37
CA LEU A 700 22.30 -40.22 9.59
C LEU A 700 23.77 -40.53 9.92
N ARG A 701 24.63 -39.51 10.06
CA ARG A 701 26.02 -39.72 10.46
C ARG A 701 26.11 -40.26 11.90
N ALA A 702 25.33 -39.69 12.82
CA ALA A 702 25.28 -40.16 14.20
C ALA A 702 24.83 -41.62 14.30
N TYR A 703 23.82 -42.01 13.50
CA TYR A 703 23.34 -43.39 13.43
C TYR A 703 24.39 -44.35 12.86
N ALA A 704 25.07 -43.98 11.77
CA ALA A 704 26.12 -44.81 11.18
C ALA A 704 27.31 -45.03 12.14
N ALA A 705 27.69 -44.01 12.92
CA ALA A 705 28.79 -44.09 13.88
C ALA A 705 28.55 -45.18 14.96
N GLU A 706 27.31 -45.41 15.39
CA GLU A 706 26.99 -46.46 16.37
C GLU A 706 27.26 -47.88 15.85
N TYR A 707 27.34 -48.07 14.54
CA TYR A 707 27.65 -49.36 13.94
C TYR A 707 29.16 -49.62 13.80
N GLU A 708 30.01 -48.63 14.03
CA GLU A 708 31.47 -48.79 13.93
C GLU A 708 31.99 -49.85 14.92
N LYS A 709 31.36 -49.97 16.10
CA LYS A 709 31.69 -51.00 17.11
C LYS A 709 31.47 -52.44 16.64
N TYR A 710 30.70 -52.65 15.57
CA TYR A 710 30.44 -53.97 14.99
C TYR A 710 31.29 -54.28 13.75
N LEU A 711 32.11 -53.33 13.28
CA LEU A 711 32.96 -53.51 12.09
C LEU A 711 33.95 -54.67 12.28
N ASP A 712 34.60 -54.73 13.44
CA ASP A 712 35.57 -55.80 13.74
C ASP A 712 34.90 -57.16 13.65
N LEU A 713 33.71 -57.31 14.25
CA LEU A 713 32.95 -58.56 14.20
C LEU A 713 32.51 -58.93 12.78
N HIS A 714 32.12 -57.94 11.98
CA HIS A 714 31.65 -58.17 10.61
C HIS A 714 32.78 -58.57 9.66
N ASN A 715 33.97 -57.98 9.84
CA ASN A 715 35.15 -58.22 9.01
C ASN A 715 35.97 -59.44 9.43
N LEU A 716 35.58 -60.14 10.50
CA LEU A 716 36.22 -61.40 10.91
C LEU A 716 35.91 -62.50 9.90
N ASP A 717 36.98 -63.11 9.37
CA ASP A 717 36.88 -64.25 8.49
C ASP A 717 36.57 -65.52 9.30
N ILE A 718 35.37 -66.07 9.12
CA ILE A 718 34.86 -67.25 9.83
C ILE A 718 35.79 -68.46 9.63
N GLU A 719 36.49 -68.57 8.49
CA GLU A 719 37.41 -69.67 8.23
C GLU A 719 38.70 -69.58 9.06
N THR A 720 39.08 -68.38 9.52
CA THR A 720 40.26 -68.17 10.38
C THR A 720 39.98 -68.37 11.86
N LEU A 721 38.72 -68.27 12.29
CA LEU A 721 38.29 -68.44 13.69
C LEU A 721 37.96 -69.89 14.09
N LEU A 722 37.68 -70.77 13.12
CA LEU A 722 37.29 -72.17 13.34
C LEU A 722 38.46 -73.19 13.26
N LYS A 723 39.71 -72.71 13.16
CA LYS A 723 40.93 -73.53 13.34
C LYS A 723 41.52 -73.29 14.73
#